data_AF-A0A1B1U606-F1
#
_entry.id   AF-A0A1B1U606-F1
#
_cell.length_a   1.000
_cell.length_b   1.000
_cell.length_c   1.000
_cell.angle_alpha   90.00
_cell.angle_beta   90.00
_cell.angle_gamma   90.00
#
_symmetry.space_group_name_H-M   'P 1'
#
loop_
_entity.id
_entity.type
_entity.pdbx_description
1 polymer ?
#
loop_
_entity_poly.entity_id
_entity_poly.type
_entity_poly.pdbx_seq_one_letter_code
_entity_poly.pdbx_strand_id
1 'polypeptide(L)'
;MKKTINFLILLCVALCFAVLWGDKISPKQISLEVLDLFPKTQERKLVDLYRKFNDAKYIFVSQDVAQEEFDAFLSRVQKLPNVEKIIKEGNPALEEYIKQHYFYMGDFVPRQMESEEMVRKFENDLGLEINPLDPLGFVRIDNTKKELKVGAVPFVLVVMQDSDAKEVKRLYDAFVPLAEEYHITHYFAPLFMETENPQLILKEVNLLMGVVGLCFVVLYFVMLRMPLLTLNMIVTLIVSNAFAMGVLLLVYPQVSIMALSFGMGISNICVDYLLHHHFLRFYCVGKVRFNLPVFYGFITTMSGFVVCLFVPFPLLNQLSLYAIVNLAIAYLCFGFLYQWIGFGEPKYYGILRRMGFNKIPTFVFVGLALLLGGYGVFHLQTEMDLSKLDYQNPQMNAQKAYFLDFDSNHKDFIVSAHSIDELITRAREIKHLIPNAHIPLALMPTQSEIKKRIRFLKSVSYRRFQKQYKRALYEIRKQMPDLYMLLANSYASIPPYMQQPNLQTLVGLGFNIIKENGNYYYQGKVESENLVRLEYIDGVYVAQLPDLIARITSGIYAPMVSILGLAFLAMLVILLIATRNRFFDALSFVIFPFACVMFYLSLNGVINIMHLFALLILVVVSVDYGVYHIQEGDSLETRHAILFSVLTTLSSFGVFMFSDTRALYSFGQVIFVGMLCVIGLILLQQKV
;
A
#
# COMPACT_ATOMS: atom_id res chain seq x y z
N MET A 1 -43.82 15.42 22.93
CA MET A 1 -43.85 15.72 21.48
C MET A 1 -42.56 16.31 20.95
N LYS A 2 -42.07 17.48 21.39
CA LYS A 2 -40.82 18.08 20.83
C LYS A 2 -39.59 17.16 20.81
N LYS A 3 -39.39 16.37 21.88
CA LYS A 3 -38.23 15.47 22.01
C LYS A 3 -38.21 14.28 21.04
N THR A 4 -39.35 13.94 20.44
CA THR A 4 -39.46 12.88 19.43
C THR A 4 -39.52 13.41 18.00
N ILE A 5 -39.84 14.70 17.82
CA ILE A 5 -39.86 15.37 16.50
C ILE A 5 -38.48 15.40 15.85
N ASN A 6 -37.39 15.47 16.64
CA ASN A 6 -36.03 15.43 16.11
C ASN A 6 -35.74 14.17 15.30
N PHE A 7 -36.19 13.00 15.79
CA PHE A 7 -36.04 11.74 15.06
C PHE A 7 -36.70 11.82 13.68
N LEU A 8 -37.87 12.46 13.60
CA LEU A 8 -38.62 12.61 12.36
C LEU A 8 -37.96 13.61 11.41
N ILE A 9 -37.45 14.74 11.92
CA ILE A 9 -36.68 15.72 11.13
C ILE A 9 -35.42 15.07 10.56
N LEU A 10 -34.60 14.43 11.41
CA LEU A 10 -33.35 13.79 10.99
C LEU A 10 -33.61 12.63 10.03
N LEU A 11 -34.67 11.83 10.26
CA LEU A 11 -35.09 10.78 9.35
C LEU A 11 -35.55 11.34 8.00
N CYS A 12 -36.35 12.41 7.97
CA CYS A 12 -36.76 13.06 6.73
C CYS A 12 -35.55 13.59 5.95
N VAL A 13 -34.60 14.24 6.61
CA VAL A 13 -33.37 14.73 5.97
C VAL A 13 -32.55 13.56 5.40
N ALA A 14 -32.38 12.48 6.16
CA ALA A 14 -31.67 11.29 5.71
C ALA A 14 -32.35 10.61 4.51
N LEU A 15 -33.69 10.48 4.54
CA LEU A 15 -34.47 9.92 3.43
C LEU A 15 -34.41 10.82 2.18
N CYS A 16 -34.54 12.13 2.33
CA CYS A 16 -34.39 13.07 1.22
C CYS A 16 -32.99 12.95 0.59
N PHE A 17 -31.95 12.81 1.41
CA PHE A 17 -30.60 12.61 0.90
C PHE A 17 -30.47 11.29 0.13
N ALA A 18 -30.95 10.19 0.70
CA ALA A 18 -30.90 8.87 0.06
C ALA A 18 -31.66 8.85 -1.27
N VAL A 19 -32.83 9.50 -1.36
CA VAL A 19 -33.62 9.56 -2.59
C VAL A 19 -32.95 10.44 -3.65
N LEU A 20 -32.35 11.56 -3.28
CA LEU A 20 -31.77 12.51 -4.24
C LEU A 20 -30.41 12.05 -4.79
N TRP A 21 -29.63 11.30 -4.00
CA TRP A 21 -28.24 10.97 -4.33
C TRP A 21 -27.89 9.48 -4.28
N GLY A 22 -28.80 8.60 -3.82
CA GLY A 22 -28.54 7.17 -3.66
C GLY A 22 -28.11 6.46 -4.94
N ASP A 23 -28.74 6.78 -6.07
CA ASP A 23 -28.44 6.16 -7.37
C ASP A 23 -27.03 6.48 -7.91
N LYS A 24 -26.39 7.54 -7.39
CA LYS A 24 -25.04 7.98 -7.79
C LYS A 24 -23.92 7.35 -6.96
N ILE A 25 -24.26 6.59 -5.91
CA ILE A 25 -23.30 6.02 -4.96
C ILE A 25 -23.10 4.53 -5.28
N SER A 26 -21.85 4.10 -5.48
CA SER A 26 -21.53 2.70 -5.71
C SER A 26 -20.62 2.13 -4.62
N PRO A 27 -20.93 0.95 -4.03
CA PRO A 27 -20.08 0.30 -3.03
C PRO A 27 -18.66 -0.01 -3.55
N LYS A 28 -18.48 -0.13 -4.87
CA LYS A 28 -17.18 -0.41 -5.51
C LYS A 28 -16.18 0.76 -5.42
N GLN A 29 -16.63 1.94 -4.96
CA GLN A 29 -15.77 3.11 -4.78
C GLN A 29 -14.93 3.02 -3.49
N ILE A 30 -15.25 2.11 -2.56
CA ILE A 30 -14.49 2.00 -1.31
C ILE A 30 -13.23 1.16 -1.55
N SER A 31 -12.06 1.78 -1.44
CA SER A 31 -10.76 1.10 -1.50
C SER A 31 -10.28 0.70 -0.10
N LEU A 32 -9.73 -0.52 -0.01
CA LEU A 32 -9.10 -1.07 1.18
C LEU A 32 -7.58 -0.82 1.20
N GLU A 33 -6.99 -0.42 0.07
CA GLU A 33 -5.54 -0.27 -0.05
C GLU A 33 -5.09 1.17 0.25
N VAL A 34 -4.02 1.29 1.06
CA VAL A 34 -3.37 2.58 1.34
C VAL A 34 -2.76 3.19 0.07
N LEU A 35 -2.22 2.33 -0.81
CA LEU A 35 -1.49 2.72 -2.01
C LEU A 35 -2.39 3.35 -3.08
N ASP A 36 -3.67 2.99 -3.13
CA ASP A 36 -4.67 3.64 -4.01
C ASP A 36 -4.89 5.11 -3.68
N LEU A 37 -4.43 5.55 -2.51
CA LEU A 37 -4.54 6.93 -2.02
C LEU A 37 -3.36 7.78 -2.46
N PHE A 38 -2.42 7.24 -3.24
CA PHE A 38 -1.27 8.00 -3.71
C PHE A 38 -1.70 8.91 -4.86
N PRO A 39 -1.12 10.13 -4.95
CA PRO A 39 -1.36 11.00 -6.10
C PRO A 39 -0.94 10.28 -7.40
N LYS A 40 -1.71 10.50 -8.48
CA LYS A 40 -1.47 9.89 -9.80
C LYS A 40 -0.26 10.52 -10.49
N THR A 41 0.94 10.20 -10.03
CA THR A 41 2.22 10.63 -10.61
C THR A 41 2.78 9.60 -11.61
N GLN A 42 3.82 9.95 -12.35
CA GLN A 42 4.55 8.98 -13.19
C GLN A 42 5.19 7.87 -12.35
N GLU A 43 5.71 8.21 -11.17
CA GLU A 43 6.28 7.26 -10.22
C GLU A 43 5.22 6.27 -9.73
N ARG A 44 3.98 6.73 -9.46
CA ARG A 44 2.87 5.83 -9.12
C ARG A 44 2.58 4.83 -10.23
N LYS A 45 2.65 5.24 -11.50
CA LYS A 45 2.48 4.31 -12.63
C LYS A 45 3.57 3.23 -12.66
N LEU A 46 4.82 3.60 -12.34
CA LEU A 46 5.91 2.62 -12.22
C LEU A 46 5.68 1.68 -11.04
N VAL A 47 5.23 2.19 -9.89
CA VAL A 47 4.83 1.37 -8.73
C VAL A 47 3.73 0.37 -9.11
N ASP A 48 2.68 0.82 -9.82
CA ASP A 48 1.60 -0.05 -10.29
C ASP A 48 2.11 -1.10 -11.27
N LEU A 49 3.08 -0.74 -12.11
CA LEU A 49 3.70 -1.66 -13.05
C LEU A 49 4.59 -2.70 -12.34
N TYR A 50 5.41 -2.29 -11.38
CA TYR A 50 6.17 -3.20 -10.50
C TYR A 50 5.24 -4.14 -9.73
N ARG A 51 4.09 -3.64 -9.25
CA ARG A 51 3.04 -4.48 -8.66
C ARG A 51 2.53 -5.50 -9.67
N LYS A 52 2.11 -5.10 -10.86
CA LYS A 52 1.65 -6.06 -11.89
C LYS A 52 2.70 -7.10 -12.30
N PHE A 53 3.99 -6.75 -12.25
CA PHE A 53 5.07 -7.72 -12.44
C PHE A 53 5.23 -8.65 -11.23
N ASN A 54 5.04 -8.13 -10.03
CA ASN A 54 5.03 -8.86 -8.76
C ASN A 54 3.69 -9.55 -8.44
N ASP A 55 2.61 -9.30 -9.19
CA ASP A 55 1.42 -10.16 -9.37
C ASP A 55 1.82 -11.43 -10.14
N ALA A 56 3.06 -11.87 -9.89
CA ALA A 56 3.61 -13.12 -10.24
C ALA A 56 2.60 -14.16 -9.78
N LYS A 57 2.02 -14.83 -10.76
CA LYS A 57 1.22 -16.04 -10.60
C LYS A 57 2.10 -17.17 -10.12
N TYR A 58 2.96 -16.95 -9.13
CA TYR A 58 3.94 -17.90 -8.63
C TYR A 58 3.81 -17.98 -7.12
N ILE A 59 3.73 -19.21 -6.63
CA ILE A 59 3.97 -19.54 -5.23
C ILE A 59 5.40 -20.07 -5.18
N PHE A 60 6.25 -19.39 -4.41
CA PHE A 60 7.55 -19.89 -4.03
C PHE A 60 7.35 -20.93 -2.94
N VAL A 61 7.92 -22.12 -3.11
CA VAL A 61 7.84 -23.19 -2.12
C VAL A 61 9.22 -23.79 -1.91
N SER A 62 9.74 -23.73 -0.69
CA SER A 62 11.04 -24.32 -0.38
C SER A 62 10.96 -25.83 -0.26
N GLN A 63 12.07 -26.48 -0.58
CA GLN A 63 12.24 -27.90 -0.33
C GLN A 63 12.77 -28.11 1.10
N ASP A 64 11.87 -28.20 2.08
CA ASP A 64 12.22 -28.36 3.49
C ASP A 64 12.25 -29.83 3.97
N VAL A 65 11.65 -30.72 3.18
CA VAL A 65 11.45 -32.14 3.52
C VAL A 65 12.19 -33.05 2.54
N ALA A 66 12.22 -34.36 2.86
CA ALA A 66 12.84 -35.35 1.99
C ALA A 66 12.22 -35.33 0.57
N GLN A 67 13.04 -35.57 -0.45
CA GLN A 67 12.64 -35.47 -1.87
C GLN A 67 11.34 -36.23 -2.19
N GLU A 68 11.18 -37.44 -1.66
CA GLU A 68 9.98 -38.26 -1.90
C GLU A 68 8.70 -37.64 -1.32
N GLU A 69 8.79 -37.10 -0.10
CA GLU A 69 7.67 -36.43 0.58
C GLU A 69 7.34 -35.09 -0.10
N PHE A 70 8.38 -34.36 -0.53
CA PHE A 70 8.22 -33.13 -1.30
C PHE A 70 7.56 -33.39 -2.66
N ASP A 71 7.97 -34.45 -3.37
CA ASP A 71 7.36 -34.83 -4.65
C ASP A 71 5.90 -35.29 -4.48
N ALA A 72 5.57 -35.97 -3.37
CA ALA A 72 4.21 -36.30 -3.00
C ALA A 72 3.35 -35.05 -2.75
N PHE A 73 3.88 -34.07 -2.00
CA PHE A 73 3.26 -32.77 -1.79
C PHE A 73 2.98 -32.06 -3.13
N LEU A 74 3.99 -31.91 -4.00
CA LEU A 74 3.84 -31.25 -5.31
C LEU A 74 2.81 -31.96 -6.20
N SER A 75 2.72 -33.29 -6.13
CA SER A 75 1.70 -34.05 -6.88
C SER A 75 0.26 -33.74 -6.45
N ARG A 76 0.05 -33.40 -5.18
CA ARG A 76 -1.25 -32.94 -4.65
C ARG A 76 -1.49 -31.48 -5.00
N VAL A 77 -0.47 -30.62 -4.88
CA VAL A 77 -0.55 -29.20 -5.28
C VAL A 77 -0.95 -29.06 -6.75
N GLN A 78 -0.40 -29.86 -7.65
CA GLN A 78 -0.75 -29.84 -9.09
C GLN A 78 -2.23 -30.13 -9.37
N LYS A 79 -2.96 -30.73 -8.42
CA LYS A 79 -4.40 -31.03 -8.52
C LYS A 79 -5.29 -29.95 -7.89
N LEU A 80 -4.71 -28.97 -7.20
CA LEU A 80 -5.46 -27.88 -6.59
C LEU A 80 -6.10 -26.98 -7.66
N PRO A 81 -7.25 -26.37 -7.36
CA PRO A 81 -7.86 -25.39 -8.26
C PRO A 81 -6.90 -24.23 -8.49
N ASN A 82 -6.93 -23.64 -9.69
CA ASN A 82 -6.10 -22.49 -10.08
C ASN A 82 -4.58 -22.77 -10.16
N VAL A 83 -4.11 -24.02 -10.10
CA VAL A 83 -2.71 -24.38 -10.38
C VAL A 83 -2.56 -24.79 -11.85
N GLU A 84 -1.74 -24.06 -12.61
CA GLU A 84 -1.44 -24.34 -14.02
C GLU A 84 -0.34 -25.40 -14.14
N LYS A 85 0.83 -25.14 -13.55
CA LYS A 85 2.01 -26.00 -13.68
C LYS A 85 3.00 -25.77 -12.53
N ILE A 86 3.89 -26.72 -12.32
CA ILE A 86 4.98 -26.62 -11.34
C ILE A 86 6.32 -26.61 -12.07
N ILE A 87 7.16 -25.62 -11.77
CA ILE A 87 8.49 -25.44 -12.38
C ILE A 87 9.54 -25.81 -11.35
N LYS A 88 10.22 -26.94 -11.59
CA LYS A 88 11.35 -27.44 -10.76
C LYS A 88 12.70 -26.94 -11.28
N GLU A 89 12.92 -26.98 -12.60
CA GLU A 89 14.10 -26.45 -13.27
C GLU A 89 13.77 -26.05 -14.72
N GLY A 90 14.32 -24.94 -15.20
CA GLY A 90 14.20 -24.52 -16.59
C GLY A 90 12.80 -24.09 -17.02
N ASN A 91 12.68 -23.70 -18.29
CA ASN A 91 11.39 -23.40 -18.90
C ASN A 91 11.22 -24.33 -20.11
N PRO A 92 10.56 -25.49 -19.97
CA PRO A 92 10.50 -26.50 -21.01
C PRO A 92 9.80 -25.99 -22.28
N ALA A 93 8.83 -25.08 -22.13
CA ALA A 93 8.17 -24.44 -23.27
C ALA A 93 9.15 -23.56 -24.06
N LEU A 94 9.99 -22.80 -23.36
CA LEU A 94 11.04 -21.99 -23.99
C LEU A 94 12.14 -22.86 -24.62
N GLU A 95 12.56 -23.93 -23.96
CA GLU A 95 13.55 -24.87 -24.51
C GLU A 95 13.04 -25.54 -25.79
N GLU A 96 11.79 -26.01 -25.77
CA GLU A 96 11.15 -26.61 -26.94
C GLU A 96 11.01 -25.59 -28.08
N TYR A 97 10.63 -24.35 -27.75
CA TYR A 97 10.56 -23.25 -28.73
C TYR A 97 11.92 -22.94 -29.36
N ILE A 98 13.00 -22.92 -28.56
CA ILE A 98 14.37 -22.72 -29.04
C ILE A 98 14.78 -23.90 -29.95
N LYS A 99 14.44 -25.14 -29.60
CA LYS A 99 14.73 -26.32 -30.44
C LYS A 99 14.01 -26.24 -31.79
N GLN A 100 12.71 -25.91 -31.79
CA GLN A 100 11.91 -25.80 -33.01
C GLN A 100 12.39 -24.67 -33.94
N HIS A 101 12.90 -23.57 -33.37
CA HIS A 101 13.35 -22.39 -34.11
C HIS A 101 14.86 -22.18 -34.08
N TYR A 102 15.65 -23.24 -33.85
CA TYR A 102 17.08 -23.19 -33.56
C TYR A 102 17.89 -22.31 -34.54
N PHE A 103 17.70 -22.50 -35.85
CA PHE A 103 18.38 -21.73 -36.91
C PHE A 103 18.06 -20.24 -36.95
N TYR A 104 16.99 -19.82 -36.26
CA TYR A 104 16.56 -18.44 -36.16
C TYR A 104 16.90 -17.81 -34.81
N MET A 105 17.47 -18.54 -33.85
CA MET A 105 17.79 -18.04 -32.51
C MET A 105 19.21 -17.47 -32.42
N GLY A 106 20.19 -18.14 -33.02
CA GLY A 106 21.60 -17.75 -32.93
C GLY A 106 22.18 -17.10 -34.19
N ASP A 107 23.39 -16.56 -34.05
CA ASP A 107 24.12 -16.00 -35.19
C ASP A 107 24.84 -17.10 -35.97
N PHE A 108 24.78 -16.98 -37.30
CA PHE A 108 25.53 -17.86 -38.18
C PHE A 108 27.01 -17.53 -38.10
N VAL A 109 27.84 -18.52 -37.83
CA VAL A 109 29.31 -18.39 -37.92
C VAL A 109 29.71 -18.94 -39.29
N PRO A 110 29.90 -18.09 -40.31
CA PRO A 110 30.19 -18.58 -41.65
C PRO A 110 31.62 -19.14 -41.68
N ARG A 111 31.73 -20.47 -41.78
CA ARG A 111 32.96 -21.12 -42.24
C ARG A 111 32.66 -21.79 -43.58
N GLN A 112 33.39 -21.40 -44.62
CA GLN A 112 33.45 -22.20 -45.85
C GLN A 112 34.27 -23.45 -45.51
N MET A 113 33.61 -24.48 -45.01
CA MET A 113 34.24 -25.79 -44.81
C MET A 113 34.09 -26.60 -46.09
N GLU A 114 35.18 -27.20 -46.53
CA GLU A 114 35.15 -28.22 -47.58
C GLU A 114 34.75 -29.57 -47.00
N SER A 115 34.28 -30.50 -47.83
CA SER A 115 33.74 -31.79 -47.35
C SER A 115 34.75 -32.60 -46.54
N GLU A 116 36.04 -32.53 -46.89
CA GLU A 116 37.11 -33.24 -46.18
C GLU A 116 37.34 -32.69 -44.76
N GLU A 117 37.23 -31.37 -44.59
CA GLU A 117 37.37 -30.71 -43.29
C GLU A 117 36.20 -31.07 -42.36
N MET A 118 34.98 -31.20 -42.91
CA MET A 118 33.82 -31.65 -42.16
C MET A 118 33.99 -33.10 -41.67
N VAL A 119 34.47 -34.02 -42.53
CA VAL A 119 34.72 -35.42 -42.16
C VAL A 119 35.76 -35.49 -41.03
N ARG A 120 36.89 -34.79 -41.19
CA ARG A 120 37.94 -34.73 -40.14
C ARG A 120 37.44 -34.19 -38.81
N LYS A 121 36.54 -33.21 -38.83
CA LYS A 121 35.96 -32.66 -37.61
C LYS A 121 35.14 -33.73 -36.88
N PHE A 122 34.31 -34.49 -37.59
CA PHE A 122 33.55 -35.59 -37.01
C PHE A 122 34.41 -36.76 -36.52
N GLU A 123 35.54 -37.03 -37.19
CA GLU A 123 36.52 -38.03 -36.73
C GLU A 123 37.22 -37.60 -35.42
N ASN A 124 37.49 -36.31 -35.26
CA ASN A 124 38.18 -35.80 -34.06
C ASN A 124 37.23 -35.59 -32.87
N ASP A 125 35.94 -35.30 -33.12
CA ASP A 125 34.95 -34.94 -32.10
C ASP A 125 34.09 -36.15 -31.62
N LEU A 126 34.56 -37.39 -31.84
CA LEU A 126 33.86 -38.68 -31.63
C LEU A 126 33.38 -38.98 -30.18
N GLY A 127 33.46 -38.01 -29.26
CA GLY A 127 32.98 -38.11 -27.87
C GLY A 127 32.24 -36.87 -27.33
N LEU A 128 31.86 -35.91 -28.18
CA LEU A 128 31.11 -34.71 -27.78
C LEU A 128 29.60 -34.87 -28.02
N GLU A 129 28.75 -34.22 -27.22
CA GLU A 129 27.30 -34.14 -27.46
C GLU A 129 27.02 -33.39 -28.78
N ILE A 130 26.75 -34.14 -29.85
CA ILE A 130 26.44 -33.57 -31.17
C ILE A 130 24.97 -33.14 -31.19
N ASN A 131 24.70 -31.86 -31.50
CA ASN A 131 23.34 -31.39 -31.76
C ASN A 131 22.84 -31.98 -33.10
N PRO A 132 21.77 -32.83 -33.12
CA PRO A 132 21.30 -33.46 -34.35
C PRO A 132 20.81 -32.47 -35.42
N LEU A 133 20.40 -31.26 -35.02
CA LEU A 133 19.97 -30.20 -35.95
C LEU A 133 21.15 -29.40 -36.52
N ASP A 134 22.24 -29.27 -35.76
CA ASP A 134 23.41 -28.46 -36.12
C ASP A 134 24.73 -29.13 -35.70
N PRO A 135 25.06 -30.28 -36.32
CA PRO A 135 26.19 -31.10 -35.90
C PRO A 135 27.56 -30.45 -36.11
N LEU A 136 27.64 -29.44 -36.99
CA LEU A 136 28.88 -28.69 -37.23
C LEU A 136 29.02 -27.43 -36.36
N GLY A 137 28.02 -27.08 -35.55
CA GLY A 137 28.01 -25.87 -34.72
C GLY A 137 27.98 -24.58 -35.55
N PHE A 138 27.14 -24.56 -36.56
CA PHE A 138 26.96 -23.46 -37.51
C PHE A 138 26.23 -22.25 -36.92
N VAL A 139 25.39 -22.48 -35.91
CA VAL A 139 24.60 -21.48 -35.20
C VAL A 139 25.16 -21.33 -33.80
N ARG A 140 25.62 -20.12 -33.46
CA ARG A 140 26.02 -19.79 -32.08
C ARG A 140 24.85 -19.13 -31.37
N ILE A 141 24.32 -19.80 -30.36
CA ILE A 141 23.34 -19.21 -29.43
C ILE A 141 24.08 -18.91 -28.14
N ASP A 142 24.26 -17.63 -27.83
CA ASP A 142 24.96 -17.22 -26.62
C ASP A 142 24.10 -17.50 -25.36
N ASN A 143 24.74 -18.02 -24.30
CA ASN A 143 24.24 -18.03 -22.91
C ASN A 143 22.91 -18.76 -22.58
N THR A 144 22.41 -19.68 -23.41
CA THR A 144 21.15 -20.45 -23.12
C THR A 144 21.13 -21.10 -21.75
N LYS A 145 22.18 -21.84 -21.36
CA LYS A 145 22.22 -22.53 -20.04
C LYS A 145 22.28 -21.58 -18.84
N LYS A 146 22.77 -20.34 -19.00
CA LYS A 146 22.85 -19.35 -17.90
C LYS A 146 21.55 -18.59 -17.72
N GLU A 147 20.78 -18.40 -18.80
CA GLU A 147 19.48 -17.71 -18.78
C GLU A 147 18.30 -18.62 -18.52
N LEU A 148 18.41 -19.92 -18.85
CA LEU A 148 17.40 -20.93 -18.55
C LEU A 148 17.51 -21.45 -17.11
N LYS A 149 18.63 -21.23 -16.43
CA LYS A 149 18.75 -21.49 -15.00
C LYS A 149 17.99 -20.41 -14.23
N VAL A 150 16.80 -20.75 -13.78
CA VAL A 150 16.25 -20.16 -12.55
C VAL A 150 17.30 -20.43 -11.48
N GLY A 151 17.69 -19.41 -10.73
CA GLY A 151 18.88 -19.42 -9.85
C GLY A 151 19.03 -20.71 -9.04
N ALA A 152 20.26 -21.02 -8.64
CA ALA A 152 20.64 -22.21 -7.86
C ALA A 152 20.05 -22.17 -6.44
N VAL A 153 18.73 -22.21 -6.32
CA VAL A 153 17.99 -22.03 -5.08
C VAL A 153 17.12 -23.27 -4.81
N PRO A 154 17.07 -23.79 -3.56
CA PRO A 154 16.30 -24.98 -3.20
C PRO A 154 14.80 -24.69 -3.06
N PHE A 155 14.18 -24.07 -4.08
CA PHE A 155 12.74 -23.84 -4.10
C PHE A 155 12.13 -24.14 -5.48
N VAL A 156 10.84 -24.48 -5.46
CA VAL A 156 10.02 -24.76 -6.63
C VAL A 156 9.00 -23.64 -6.82
N LEU A 157 8.70 -23.32 -8.09
CA LEU A 157 7.67 -22.34 -8.43
C LEU A 157 6.38 -23.04 -8.83
N VAL A 158 5.29 -22.78 -8.11
CA VAL A 158 3.95 -23.23 -8.49
C VAL A 158 3.26 -22.09 -9.24
N VAL A 159 2.92 -22.32 -10.50
CA VAL A 159 2.30 -21.32 -11.37
C VAL A 159 0.78 -21.35 -11.21
N MET A 160 0.17 -20.20 -10.91
CA MET A 160 -1.28 -20.02 -10.85
C MET A 160 -1.84 -19.75 -12.24
N GLN A 161 -3.08 -20.18 -12.49
CA GLN A 161 -3.77 -19.97 -13.77
C GLN A 161 -4.33 -18.54 -13.88
N ASP A 162 -4.99 -18.08 -12.82
CA ASP A 162 -5.67 -16.79 -12.71
C ASP A 162 -5.18 -16.02 -11.47
N SER A 163 -5.14 -14.70 -11.59
CA SER A 163 -4.84 -13.75 -10.52
C SER A 163 -6.12 -13.14 -9.89
N ASP A 164 -7.32 -13.58 -10.31
CA ASP A 164 -8.57 -13.15 -9.68
C ASP A 164 -8.59 -13.49 -8.19
N ALA A 165 -8.94 -12.50 -7.36
CA ALA A 165 -8.89 -12.59 -5.91
C ALA A 165 -9.72 -13.76 -5.35
N LYS A 166 -10.80 -14.18 -6.02
CA LYS A 166 -11.62 -15.32 -5.55
C LYS A 166 -10.94 -16.65 -5.83
N GLU A 167 -10.32 -16.81 -7.00
CA GLU A 167 -9.63 -18.05 -7.36
C GLU A 167 -8.32 -18.20 -6.60
N VAL A 168 -7.58 -17.09 -6.41
CA VAL A 168 -6.40 -17.05 -5.52
C VAL A 168 -6.79 -17.43 -4.10
N LYS A 169 -7.89 -16.90 -3.57
CA LYS A 169 -8.36 -17.26 -2.22
C LYS A 169 -8.70 -18.74 -2.09
N ARG A 170 -9.40 -19.32 -3.07
CA ARG A 170 -9.71 -20.77 -3.07
C ARG A 170 -8.44 -21.62 -3.08
N LEU A 171 -7.44 -21.21 -3.85
CA LEU A 171 -6.14 -21.86 -3.86
C LEU A 171 -5.44 -21.73 -2.50
N TYR A 172 -5.42 -20.53 -1.90
CA TYR A 172 -4.86 -20.30 -0.57
C TYR A 172 -5.50 -21.20 0.50
N ASP A 173 -6.83 -21.20 0.58
CA ASP A 173 -7.61 -21.98 1.56
C ASP A 173 -7.37 -23.50 1.42
N ALA A 174 -6.99 -23.98 0.23
CA ALA A 174 -6.67 -25.38 -0.02
C ALA A 174 -5.16 -25.71 0.09
N PHE A 175 -4.29 -24.73 -0.20
CA PHE A 175 -2.84 -24.89 -0.21
C PHE A 175 -2.27 -24.89 1.21
N VAL A 176 -2.71 -23.99 2.08
CA VAL A 176 -2.17 -23.85 3.44
C VAL A 176 -2.33 -25.14 4.28
N PRO A 177 -3.52 -25.77 4.36
CA PRO A 177 -3.67 -27.02 5.12
C PRO A 177 -2.81 -28.16 4.55
N LEU A 178 -2.60 -28.17 3.23
CA LEU A 178 -1.76 -29.16 2.57
C LEU A 178 -0.27 -28.94 2.88
N ALA A 179 0.18 -27.68 2.90
CA ALA A 179 1.54 -27.33 3.31
C ALA A 179 1.81 -27.73 4.77
N GLU A 180 0.82 -27.53 5.65
CA GLU A 180 0.88 -27.98 7.06
C GLU A 180 0.92 -29.51 7.19
N GLU A 181 0.10 -30.25 6.42
CA GLU A 181 0.07 -31.73 6.40
C GLU A 181 1.43 -32.33 6.03
N TYR A 182 2.13 -31.72 5.08
CA TYR A 182 3.44 -32.18 4.57
C TYR A 182 4.63 -31.48 5.22
N HIS A 183 4.43 -30.72 6.31
CA HIS A 183 5.48 -30.03 7.05
C HIS A 183 6.35 -29.08 6.20
N ILE A 184 5.75 -28.45 5.18
CA ILE A 184 6.41 -27.41 4.39
C ILE A 184 6.48 -26.12 5.22
N THR A 185 7.68 -25.67 5.55
CA THR A 185 7.91 -24.56 6.49
C THR A 185 8.00 -23.21 5.80
N HIS A 186 8.49 -23.13 4.55
CA HIS A 186 8.54 -21.88 3.81
C HIS A 186 7.80 -21.90 2.47
N TYR A 187 6.84 -20.99 2.35
CA TYR A 187 6.14 -20.70 1.12
C TYR A 187 5.71 -19.23 1.08
N PHE A 188 5.74 -18.62 -0.10
CA PHE A 188 5.37 -17.22 -0.27
C PHE A 188 4.73 -17.00 -1.63
N ALA A 189 3.64 -16.23 -1.66
CA ALA A 189 3.09 -15.67 -2.90
C ALA A 189 2.59 -14.25 -2.62
N PRO A 190 2.97 -13.25 -3.43
CA PRO A 190 2.43 -11.89 -3.29
C PRO A 190 0.89 -11.86 -3.33
N LEU A 191 0.29 -12.63 -4.23
CA LEU A 191 -1.16 -12.76 -4.35
C LEU A 191 -1.83 -13.35 -3.10
N PHE A 192 -1.16 -14.25 -2.36
CA PHE A 192 -1.69 -14.75 -1.08
C PHE A 192 -1.76 -13.61 -0.05
N MET A 193 -0.70 -12.80 0.05
CA MET A 193 -0.66 -11.64 0.93
C MET A 193 -1.76 -10.62 0.61
N GLU A 194 -2.01 -10.35 -0.67
CA GLU A 194 -3.05 -9.42 -1.14
C GLU A 194 -4.48 -9.94 -0.89
N THR A 195 -4.67 -11.26 -0.76
CA THR A 195 -5.97 -11.83 -0.38
C THR A 195 -6.19 -11.91 1.13
N GLU A 196 -5.12 -12.12 1.90
CA GLU A 196 -5.18 -12.30 3.35
C GLU A 196 -5.24 -10.96 4.09
N ASN A 197 -4.36 -10.02 3.76
CA ASN A 197 -4.22 -8.74 4.47
C ASN A 197 -5.56 -7.95 4.52
N PRO A 198 -6.31 -7.78 3.42
CA PRO A 198 -7.59 -7.06 3.48
C PRO A 198 -8.61 -7.71 4.43
N GLN A 199 -8.61 -9.03 4.57
CA GLN A 199 -9.51 -9.74 5.48
C GLN A 199 -9.12 -9.52 6.94
N LEU A 200 -7.81 -9.54 7.23
CA LEU A 200 -7.28 -9.22 8.56
C LEU A 200 -7.60 -7.77 8.93
N ILE A 201 -7.36 -6.83 8.01
CA ILE A 201 -7.71 -5.41 8.18
C ILE A 201 -9.21 -5.25 8.47
N LEU A 202 -10.09 -5.86 7.68
CA LEU A 202 -11.54 -5.76 7.89
C LEU A 202 -11.97 -6.34 9.23
N LYS A 203 -11.43 -7.50 9.62
CA LYS A 203 -11.73 -8.13 10.91
C LYS A 203 -11.31 -7.22 12.07
N GLU A 204 -10.12 -6.65 11.98
CA GLU A 204 -9.55 -5.75 12.97
C GLU A 204 -10.34 -4.44 13.08
N VAL A 205 -10.58 -3.76 11.96
CA VAL A 205 -11.36 -2.51 11.91
C VAL A 205 -12.76 -2.74 12.47
N ASN A 206 -13.43 -3.84 12.12
CA ASN A 206 -14.75 -4.16 12.65
C ASN A 206 -14.73 -4.41 14.16
N LEU A 207 -13.70 -5.11 14.67
CA LEU A 207 -13.51 -5.32 16.10
C LEU A 207 -13.31 -3.99 16.83
N LEU A 208 -12.36 -3.17 16.37
CA LEU A 208 -12.04 -1.87 16.95
C LEU A 208 -13.25 -0.94 16.95
N MET A 209 -13.97 -0.85 15.82
CA MET A 209 -15.20 -0.04 15.72
C MET A 209 -16.31 -0.56 16.62
N GLY A 210 -16.43 -1.88 16.78
CA GLY A 210 -17.36 -2.49 17.72
C GLY A 210 -17.05 -2.13 19.18
N VAL A 211 -15.77 -2.23 19.57
CA VAL A 211 -15.29 -1.85 20.91
C VAL A 211 -15.51 -0.37 21.16
N VAL A 212 -15.10 0.49 20.23
CA VAL A 212 -15.28 1.95 20.29
C VAL A 212 -16.76 2.31 20.40
N GLY A 213 -17.63 1.72 19.57
CA GLY A 213 -19.08 1.92 19.61
C GLY A 213 -19.70 1.51 20.95
N LEU A 214 -19.33 0.34 21.49
CA LEU A 214 -19.80 -0.11 22.79
C LEU A 214 -19.30 0.79 23.92
N CYS A 215 -18.01 1.11 23.93
CA CYS A 215 -17.40 2.04 24.87
C CYS A 215 -18.13 3.38 24.86
N PHE A 216 -18.45 3.93 23.69
CA PHE A 216 -19.21 5.18 23.58
C PHE A 216 -20.60 5.08 24.18
N VAL A 217 -21.38 4.06 23.80
CA VAL A 217 -22.74 3.91 24.34
C VAL A 217 -22.68 3.84 25.86
N VAL A 218 -21.83 2.96 26.41
CA VAL A 218 -21.68 2.84 27.87
C VAL A 218 -21.23 4.16 28.49
N LEU A 219 -20.18 4.78 27.94
CA LEU A 219 -19.60 6.03 28.46
C LEU A 219 -20.65 7.15 28.50
N TYR A 220 -21.43 7.35 27.43
CA TYR A 220 -22.44 8.41 27.38
C TYR A 220 -23.63 8.16 28.29
N PHE A 221 -24.08 6.90 28.41
CA PHE A 221 -25.14 6.56 29.37
C PHE A 221 -24.67 6.80 30.82
N VAL A 222 -23.40 6.50 31.11
CA VAL A 222 -22.78 6.83 32.39
C VAL A 222 -22.70 8.35 32.54
N MET A 223 -22.00 9.07 31.67
CA MET A 223 -21.74 10.51 31.78
C MET A 223 -22.99 11.38 31.84
N LEU A 224 -23.91 11.23 30.87
CA LEU A 224 -25.06 12.11 30.71
C LEU A 224 -26.19 11.75 31.67
N ARG A 225 -26.29 10.47 32.09
CA ARG A 225 -27.39 9.92 32.93
C ARG A 225 -28.80 10.32 32.45
N MET A 226 -28.93 10.54 31.14
CA MET A 226 -30.16 10.99 30.48
C MET A 226 -30.34 10.23 29.15
N PRO A 227 -31.03 9.07 29.17
CA PRO A 227 -31.07 8.16 28.03
C PRO A 227 -31.65 8.80 26.77
N LEU A 228 -32.62 9.71 26.92
CA LEU A 228 -33.25 10.39 25.79
C LEU A 228 -32.30 11.38 25.09
N LEU A 229 -31.41 12.05 25.82
CA LEU A 229 -30.40 12.94 25.22
C LEU A 229 -29.36 12.10 24.48
N THR A 230 -28.91 10.99 25.09
CA THR A 230 -27.98 10.04 24.47
C THR A 230 -28.54 9.44 23.18
N LEU A 231 -29.81 9.03 23.15
CA LEU A 231 -30.45 8.51 21.94
C LEU A 231 -30.54 9.55 20.82
N ASN A 232 -30.91 10.80 21.15
CA ASN A 232 -30.93 11.88 20.17
C ASN A 232 -29.54 12.12 19.57
N MET A 233 -28.52 12.14 20.43
CA MET A 233 -27.12 12.32 20.04
C MET A 233 -26.66 11.21 19.09
N ILE A 234 -26.93 9.94 19.43
CA ILE A 234 -26.62 8.79 18.57
C ILE A 234 -27.26 8.96 17.19
N VAL A 235 -28.55 9.33 17.12
CA VAL A 235 -29.22 9.54 15.83
C VAL A 235 -28.61 10.72 15.07
N THR A 236 -28.22 11.78 15.75
CA THR A 236 -27.55 12.93 15.11
C THR A 236 -26.22 12.51 14.50
N LEU A 237 -25.40 11.75 15.22
CA LEU A 237 -24.12 11.24 14.73
C LEU A 237 -24.31 10.25 13.56
N ILE A 238 -25.30 9.37 13.61
CA ILE A 238 -25.59 8.45 12.50
C ILE A 238 -25.95 9.25 11.24
N VAL A 239 -26.83 10.24 11.36
CA VAL A 239 -27.28 11.04 10.21
C VAL A 239 -26.16 11.93 9.68
N SER A 240 -25.36 12.55 10.54
CA SER A 240 -24.24 13.38 10.10
C SER A 240 -23.14 12.56 9.42
N ASN A 241 -22.80 11.39 9.96
CA ASN A 241 -21.84 10.46 9.36
C ASN A 241 -22.34 9.91 8.01
N ALA A 242 -23.63 9.56 7.89
CA ALA A 242 -24.22 9.12 6.63
C ALA A 242 -24.17 10.22 5.56
N PHE A 243 -24.45 11.47 5.94
CA PHE A 243 -24.37 12.62 5.03
C PHE A 243 -22.92 12.90 4.62
N ALA A 244 -21.97 12.88 5.55
CA ALA A 244 -20.55 13.06 5.27
C ALA A 244 -19.99 11.97 4.34
N MET A 245 -20.38 10.70 4.57
CA MET A 245 -20.04 9.59 3.69
C MET A 245 -20.63 9.77 2.29
N GLY A 246 -21.90 10.18 2.20
CA GLY A 246 -22.54 10.47 0.93
C GLY A 246 -21.85 11.59 0.14
N VAL A 247 -21.48 12.69 0.80
CA VAL A 247 -20.71 13.78 0.18
C VAL A 247 -19.36 13.28 -0.32
N LEU A 248 -18.64 12.47 0.46
CA LEU A 248 -17.36 11.89 0.02
C LEU A 248 -17.50 11.05 -1.26
N LEU A 249 -18.49 10.16 -1.31
CA LEU A 249 -18.71 9.26 -2.44
C LEU A 249 -19.17 10.01 -3.72
N LEU A 250 -19.73 11.21 -3.55
CA LEU A 250 -20.07 12.10 -4.67
C LEU A 250 -18.87 12.91 -5.17
N VAL A 251 -17.96 13.33 -4.30
CA VAL A 251 -16.80 14.16 -4.66
C VAL A 251 -15.64 13.32 -5.20
N TYR A 252 -15.37 12.16 -4.59
CA TYR A 252 -14.20 11.35 -4.91
C TYR A 252 -14.57 10.08 -5.70
N PRO A 253 -13.79 9.71 -6.73
CA PRO A 253 -14.04 8.48 -7.48
C PRO A 253 -13.75 7.22 -6.65
N GLN A 254 -12.78 7.28 -5.74
CA GLN A 254 -12.42 6.23 -4.80
C GLN A 254 -12.29 6.83 -3.39
N VAL A 255 -12.85 6.17 -2.39
CA VAL A 255 -12.84 6.58 -0.98
C VAL A 255 -12.14 5.51 -0.16
N SER A 256 -11.20 5.89 0.70
CA SER A 256 -10.53 4.93 1.58
C SER A 256 -11.45 4.45 2.70
N ILE A 257 -11.39 3.16 3.04
CA ILE A 257 -11.99 2.67 4.29
C ILE A 257 -11.40 3.38 5.52
N MET A 258 -10.10 3.70 5.51
CA MET A 258 -9.48 4.45 6.60
C MET A 258 -10.06 5.86 6.72
N ALA A 259 -10.38 6.50 5.59
CA ALA A 259 -11.03 7.82 5.60
C ALA A 259 -12.38 7.79 6.32
N LEU A 260 -13.16 6.73 6.07
CA LEU A 260 -14.46 6.52 6.72
C LEU A 260 -14.30 6.17 8.21
N SER A 261 -13.38 5.27 8.54
CA SER A 261 -13.08 4.83 9.91
C SER A 261 -12.62 5.99 10.79
N PHE A 262 -11.60 6.73 10.37
CA PHE A 262 -11.12 7.92 11.11
C PHE A 262 -12.14 9.05 11.07
N GLY A 263 -12.86 9.24 9.96
CA GLY A 263 -13.94 10.23 9.86
C GLY A 263 -15.03 10.01 10.90
N MET A 264 -15.46 8.76 11.09
CA MET A 264 -16.39 8.39 12.15
C MET A 264 -15.80 8.67 13.55
N GLY A 265 -14.50 8.45 13.75
CA GLY A 265 -13.78 8.89 14.94
C GLY A 265 -13.89 10.41 15.17
N ILE A 266 -13.63 11.22 14.13
CA ILE A 266 -13.68 12.69 14.17
C ILE A 266 -15.09 13.19 14.49
N SER A 267 -16.13 12.46 14.08
CA SER A 267 -17.52 12.77 14.46
C SER A 267 -17.72 12.91 15.97
N ASN A 268 -16.96 12.17 16.76
CA ASN A 268 -17.09 12.16 18.20
C ASN A 268 -16.48 13.40 18.87
N ILE A 269 -15.55 14.09 18.22
CA ILE A 269 -15.05 15.40 18.67
C ILE A 269 -16.20 16.42 18.71
N CYS A 270 -17.16 16.30 17.79
CA CYS A 270 -18.32 17.20 17.76
C CYS A 270 -19.24 17.05 18.98
N VAL A 271 -19.12 15.95 19.73
CA VAL A 271 -19.91 15.72 20.95
C VAL A 271 -19.48 16.65 22.08
N ASP A 272 -18.28 17.22 22.01
CA ASP A 272 -17.81 18.24 22.95
C ASP A 272 -18.81 19.42 22.97
N TYR A 273 -19.31 19.84 21.80
CA TYR A 273 -20.34 20.86 21.70
C TYR A 273 -21.61 20.50 22.48
N LEU A 274 -22.00 19.22 22.47
CA LEU A 274 -23.14 18.74 23.24
C LEU A 274 -22.86 18.75 24.74
N LEU A 275 -21.68 18.31 25.16
CA LEU A 275 -21.29 18.25 26.56
C LEU A 275 -21.25 19.65 27.18
N HIS A 276 -20.63 20.62 26.50
CA HIS A 276 -20.57 22.01 26.94
C HIS A 276 -21.98 22.62 27.07
N HIS A 277 -22.84 22.50 26.06
CA HIS A 277 -24.22 23.00 26.17
C HIS A 277 -25.05 22.27 27.24
N HIS A 278 -24.81 20.98 27.46
CA HIS A 278 -25.54 20.21 28.46
C HIS A 278 -25.16 20.61 29.89
N PHE A 279 -23.88 20.58 30.24
CA PHE A 279 -23.41 20.88 31.60
C PHE A 279 -23.53 22.36 31.95
N LEU A 280 -23.39 23.27 30.98
CA LEU A 280 -23.66 24.70 31.18
C LEU A 280 -25.15 25.07 31.07
N ARG A 281 -26.05 24.07 31.06
CA ARG A 281 -27.51 24.22 31.17
C ARG A 281 -28.19 24.98 30.01
N PHE A 282 -27.55 25.10 28.85
CA PHE A 282 -28.16 25.72 27.66
C PHE A 282 -29.40 24.96 27.19
N TYR A 283 -29.43 23.62 27.37
CA TYR A 283 -30.57 22.81 27.01
C TYR A 283 -31.77 22.94 27.97
N CYS A 284 -31.60 23.52 29.16
CA CYS A 284 -32.67 23.60 30.16
C CYS A 284 -33.63 24.77 29.90
N VAL A 285 -33.16 25.82 29.22
CA VAL A 285 -33.89 27.10 29.09
C VAL A 285 -34.99 27.04 28.02
N GLY A 286 -34.91 26.10 27.06
CA GLY A 286 -35.84 25.97 25.94
C GLY A 286 -35.85 27.17 24.98
N LYS A 287 -34.85 28.05 25.08
CA LYS A 287 -34.62 29.21 24.20
C LYS A 287 -33.20 29.10 23.64
N VAL A 288 -33.09 29.32 22.33
CA VAL A 288 -31.81 29.31 21.63
C VAL A 288 -30.99 30.53 22.05
N ARG A 289 -29.80 30.28 22.58
CA ARG A 289 -28.78 31.28 22.96
C ARG A 289 -27.48 30.93 22.28
N PHE A 290 -26.80 31.97 21.78
CA PHE A 290 -25.51 31.79 21.15
C PHE A 290 -24.43 31.52 22.21
N ASN A 291 -23.73 30.40 22.07
CA ASN A 291 -22.61 30.01 22.92
C ASN A 291 -21.30 30.37 22.22
N LEU A 292 -20.72 31.50 22.62
CA LEU A 292 -19.50 32.04 22.02
C LEU A 292 -18.28 31.11 22.18
N PRO A 293 -18.00 30.51 23.36
CA PRO A 293 -16.95 29.49 23.51
C PRO A 293 -17.07 28.34 22.53
N VAL A 294 -18.26 27.75 22.41
CA VAL A 294 -18.49 26.61 21.49
C VAL A 294 -18.41 27.04 20.03
N PHE A 295 -18.80 28.27 19.70
CA PHE A 295 -18.58 28.80 18.36
C PHE A 295 -17.09 28.98 18.03
N TYR A 296 -16.28 29.45 18.98
CA TYR A 296 -14.83 29.54 18.77
C TYR A 296 -14.22 28.15 18.58
N GLY A 297 -14.57 27.16 19.41
CA GLY A 297 -14.12 25.77 19.22
C GLY A 297 -14.56 25.16 17.88
N PHE A 298 -15.79 25.47 17.45
CA PHE A 298 -16.25 25.08 16.12
C PHE A 298 -15.42 25.73 15.00
N ILE A 299 -15.16 27.03 15.07
CA ILE A 299 -14.48 27.75 13.99
C ILE A 299 -12.98 27.42 13.93
N THR A 300 -12.32 27.20 15.08
CA THR A 300 -10.93 26.72 15.16
C THR A 300 -10.82 25.37 14.46
N THR A 301 -11.64 24.41 14.88
CA THR A 301 -11.65 23.05 14.34
C THR A 301 -12.01 23.04 12.85
N MET A 302 -13.03 23.80 12.45
CA MET A 302 -13.41 23.95 11.04
C MET A 302 -12.26 24.54 10.20
N SER A 303 -11.60 25.59 10.69
CA SER A 303 -10.47 26.22 9.98
C SER A 303 -9.29 25.26 9.78
N GLY A 304 -8.97 24.45 10.80
CA GLY A 304 -7.93 23.43 10.71
C GLY A 304 -8.19 22.43 9.60
N PHE A 305 -9.40 21.88 9.52
CA PHE A 305 -9.77 20.95 8.45
C PHE A 305 -9.90 21.62 7.08
N VAL A 306 -10.37 22.87 7.00
CA VAL A 306 -10.40 23.61 5.73
C VAL A 306 -8.99 23.79 5.15
N VAL A 307 -8.01 24.15 5.99
CA VAL A 307 -6.61 24.25 5.54
C VAL A 307 -6.07 22.88 5.12
N CYS A 308 -6.44 21.81 5.84
CA CYS A 308 -6.00 20.45 5.51
C CYS A 308 -6.59 19.86 4.23
N LEU A 309 -7.69 20.43 3.70
CA LEU A 309 -8.24 20.05 2.41
C LEU A 309 -7.27 20.29 1.24
N PHE A 310 -6.29 21.18 1.42
CA PHE A 310 -5.29 21.53 0.41
C PHE A 310 -4.02 20.69 0.48
N VAL A 311 -3.93 19.73 1.42
CA VAL A 311 -2.77 18.85 1.52
C VAL A 311 -2.70 17.99 0.25
N PRO A 312 -1.53 17.80 -0.38
CA PRO A 312 -1.39 16.94 -1.57
C PRO A 312 -1.40 15.45 -1.20
N PHE A 313 -2.30 15.05 -0.31
CA PHE A 313 -2.47 13.68 0.15
C PHE A 313 -3.97 13.33 0.23
N PRO A 314 -4.48 12.53 -0.74
CA PRO A 314 -5.90 12.21 -0.88
C PRO A 314 -6.60 11.74 0.40
N LEU A 315 -5.94 10.91 1.23
CA LEU A 315 -6.51 10.45 2.49
C LEU A 315 -6.83 11.62 3.43
N LEU A 316 -5.92 12.59 3.58
CA LEU A 316 -6.13 13.76 4.41
C LEU A 316 -7.23 14.67 3.85
N ASN A 317 -7.35 14.77 2.53
CA ASN A 317 -8.40 15.57 1.89
C ASN A 317 -9.79 14.96 2.10
N GLN A 318 -9.89 13.62 1.99
CA GLN A 318 -11.11 12.89 2.30
C GLN A 318 -11.49 13.05 3.78
N LEU A 319 -10.53 12.90 4.69
CA LEU A 319 -10.76 13.09 6.12
C LEU A 319 -11.21 14.51 6.47
N SER A 320 -10.57 15.50 5.85
CA SER A 320 -10.89 16.91 6.07
C SER A 320 -12.29 17.25 5.57
N LEU A 321 -12.66 16.79 4.36
CA LEU A 321 -14.02 17.01 3.85
C LEU A 321 -15.07 16.30 4.70
N TYR A 322 -14.80 15.07 5.13
CA TYR A 322 -15.67 14.34 6.04
C TYR A 322 -15.89 15.12 7.33
N ALA A 323 -14.80 15.59 7.95
CA ALA A 323 -14.83 16.37 9.18
C ALA A 323 -15.63 17.67 9.01
N ILE A 324 -15.37 18.46 7.97
CA ILE A 324 -16.06 19.73 7.69
C ILE A 324 -17.58 19.54 7.64
N VAL A 325 -18.03 18.57 6.87
CA VAL A 325 -19.47 18.29 6.71
C VAL A 325 -20.08 17.86 8.04
N ASN A 326 -19.38 16.98 8.76
CA ASN A 326 -19.84 16.44 10.03
C ASN A 326 -19.92 17.51 11.13
N LEU A 327 -18.86 18.32 11.26
CA LEU A 327 -18.77 19.46 12.18
C LEU A 327 -19.89 20.46 11.93
N ALA A 328 -20.16 20.80 10.67
CA ALA A 328 -21.22 21.73 10.32
C ALA A 328 -22.60 21.22 10.77
N ILE A 329 -22.93 19.96 10.45
CA ILE A 329 -24.22 19.35 10.81
C ILE A 329 -24.33 19.21 12.34
N ALA A 330 -23.29 18.70 13.00
CA ALA A 330 -23.26 18.49 14.43
C ALA A 330 -23.37 19.81 15.21
N TYR A 331 -22.68 20.87 14.78
CA TYR A 331 -22.78 22.19 15.39
C TYR A 331 -24.19 22.78 15.24
N LEU A 332 -24.82 22.66 14.07
CA LEU A 332 -26.20 23.11 13.87
C LEU A 332 -27.18 22.37 14.79
N CYS A 333 -27.00 21.07 14.95
CA CYS A 333 -27.84 20.24 15.82
C CYS A 333 -27.62 20.55 17.31
N PHE A 334 -26.39 20.44 17.81
CA PHE A 334 -26.08 20.61 19.23
C PHE A 334 -26.15 22.08 19.67
N GLY A 335 -25.70 23.01 18.82
CA GLY A 335 -25.71 24.44 19.11
C GLY A 335 -27.13 25.05 19.09
N PHE A 336 -28.03 24.60 18.22
CA PHE A 336 -29.33 25.27 18.03
C PHE A 336 -30.52 24.34 18.21
N LEU A 337 -30.58 23.22 17.49
CA LEU A 337 -31.74 22.33 17.49
C LEU A 337 -32.02 21.74 18.88
N TYR A 338 -30.98 21.34 19.60
CA TYR A 338 -31.12 20.72 20.93
C TYR A 338 -31.54 21.74 21.99
N GLN A 339 -31.08 22.99 21.87
CA GLN A 339 -31.55 24.09 22.71
C GLN A 339 -33.05 24.37 22.49
N TRP A 340 -33.51 24.27 21.25
CA TRP A 340 -34.93 24.45 20.90
C TRP A 340 -35.83 23.31 21.40
N ILE A 341 -35.34 22.06 21.35
CA ILE A 341 -36.05 20.88 21.87
C ILE A 341 -36.21 20.98 23.39
N GLY A 342 -35.14 21.36 24.08
CA GLY A 342 -35.07 21.45 25.53
C GLY A 342 -34.92 20.08 26.22
N PHE A 343 -33.97 19.97 27.14
CA PHE A 343 -33.69 18.78 27.93
C PHE A 343 -33.66 19.09 29.43
N GLY A 344 -33.68 18.04 30.26
CA GLY A 344 -33.65 18.18 31.72
C GLY A 344 -32.30 18.69 32.24
N GLU A 345 -32.25 18.98 33.54
CA GLU A 345 -31.01 19.45 34.18
C GLU A 345 -29.92 18.36 34.19
N PRO A 346 -28.64 18.75 34.00
CA PRO A 346 -27.50 17.84 34.10
C PRO A 346 -27.35 17.31 35.53
N LYS A 347 -26.95 16.04 35.65
CA LYS A 347 -26.57 15.43 36.92
C LYS A 347 -25.04 15.51 37.10
N TYR A 348 -24.59 16.20 38.13
CA TYR A 348 -23.16 16.33 38.43
C TYR A 348 -22.64 15.17 39.30
N TYR A 349 -21.38 14.83 39.09
CA TYR A 349 -20.62 13.88 39.88
C TYR A 349 -19.90 14.58 41.03
N GLY A 350 -20.22 14.21 42.27
CA GLY A 350 -19.60 14.79 43.47
C GLY A 350 -18.09 14.58 43.55
N ILE A 351 -17.56 13.51 42.95
CA ILE A 351 -16.12 13.22 42.94
C ILE A 351 -15.31 14.30 42.21
N LEU A 352 -15.88 14.88 41.13
CA LEU A 352 -15.23 15.93 40.34
C LEU A 352 -15.13 17.26 41.08
N ARG A 353 -15.95 17.46 42.11
CA ARG A 353 -15.80 18.62 43.01
C ARG A 353 -14.51 18.56 43.82
N ARG A 354 -13.99 17.35 44.08
CA ARG A 354 -12.77 17.11 44.87
C ARG A 354 -11.53 16.92 44.00
N MET A 355 -11.70 16.66 42.70
CA MET A 355 -10.61 16.51 41.74
C MET A 355 -10.17 17.90 41.24
N GLY A 356 -9.02 18.37 41.71
CA GLY A 356 -8.40 19.63 41.31
C GLY A 356 -7.27 19.99 42.26
N PHE A 357 -6.05 19.60 41.91
CA PHE A 357 -4.84 20.02 42.60
C PHE A 357 -4.31 21.27 41.88
N ASN A 358 -5.02 22.39 41.99
CA ASN A 358 -4.65 23.68 41.36
C ASN A 358 -3.38 24.28 41.98
N LYS A 359 -2.23 23.61 41.86
CA LYS A 359 -0.99 23.97 42.58
C LYS A 359 0.15 24.37 41.66
N ILE A 360 0.14 23.96 40.38
CA ILE A 360 1.29 24.15 39.49
C ILE A 360 1.01 25.31 38.51
N PRO A 361 1.79 26.40 38.55
CA PRO A 361 1.58 27.54 37.68
C PRO A 361 1.86 27.22 36.21
N THR A 362 1.16 27.90 35.29
CA THR A 362 1.24 27.69 33.83
C THR A 362 2.67 27.71 33.29
N PHE A 363 3.54 28.59 33.81
CA PHE A 363 4.93 28.70 33.32
C PHE A 363 5.75 27.41 33.52
N VAL A 364 5.41 26.55 34.49
CA VAL A 364 6.09 25.26 34.68
C VAL A 364 5.77 24.30 33.55
N PHE A 365 4.50 24.25 33.12
CA PHE A 365 4.10 23.43 31.97
C PHE A 365 4.72 23.95 30.67
N VAL A 366 4.79 25.27 30.48
CA VAL A 366 5.47 25.89 29.33
C VAL A 366 6.96 25.54 29.34
N GLY A 367 7.64 25.66 30.50
CA GLY A 367 9.05 25.31 30.65
C GLY A 367 9.33 23.82 30.38
N LEU A 368 8.50 22.93 30.91
CA LEU A 368 8.56 21.49 30.61
C LEU A 368 8.32 21.22 29.12
N ALA A 369 7.36 21.90 28.50
CA ALA A 369 7.08 21.76 27.08
C ALA A 369 8.28 22.17 26.21
N LEU A 370 8.98 23.25 26.58
CA LEU A 370 10.20 23.67 25.87
C LEU A 370 11.33 22.66 26.01
N LEU A 371 11.53 22.08 27.20
CA LEU A 371 12.56 21.06 27.44
C LEU A 371 12.27 19.76 26.67
N LEU A 372 11.04 19.23 26.81
CA LEU A 372 10.62 17.98 26.17
C LEU A 372 10.54 18.13 24.64
N GLY A 373 9.97 19.25 24.17
CA GLY A 373 9.88 19.58 22.76
C GLY A 373 11.25 19.79 22.14
N GLY A 374 12.15 20.49 22.84
CA GLY A 374 13.54 20.66 22.42
C GLY A 374 14.25 19.32 22.24
N TYR A 375 14.15 18.42 23.21
CA TYR A 375 14.72 17.07 23.08
C TYR A 375 14.13 16.30 21.89
N GLY A 376 12.79 16.33 21.75
CA GLY A 376 12.08 15.65 20.68
C GLY A 376 12.56 16.09 19.30
N VAL A 377 12.64 17.41 19.05
CA VAL A 377 13.05 17.94 17.74
C VAL A 377 14.43 17.43 17.29
N PHE A 378 15.38 17.24 18.20
CA PHE A 378 16.73 16.79 17.84
C PHE A 378 16.90 15.26 17.72
N HIS A 379 16.01 14.46 18.31
CA HIS A 379 16.15 12.99 18.37
C HIS A 379 15.11 12.24 17.53
N LEU A 380 14.19 12.95 16.87
CA LEU A 380 13.15 12.34 16.06
C LEU A 380 13.67 11.75 14.76
N GLN A 381 13.39 10.47 14.56
CA GLN A 381 13.59 9.78 13.30
C GLN A 381 12.31 9.80 12.46
N THR A 382 12.43 9.87 11.14
CA THR A 382 11.28 9.91 10.20
C THR A 382 11.25 8.69 9.29
N GLU A 383 10.06 8.12 9.11
CA GLU A 383 9.78 6.96 8.25
C GLU A 383 8.98 7.49 7.06
N MET A 384 9.68 7.62 5.94
CA MET A 384 9.12 8.23 4.74
C MET A 384 8.42 7.20 3.84
N ASP A 385 8.52 5.92 4.16
CA ASP A 385 7.89 4.85 3.40
C ASP A 385 6.44 4.62 3.85
N LEU A 386 5.50 5.07 3.02
CA LEU A 386 4.06 4.90 3.23
C LEU A 386 3.60 3.45 3.14
N SER A 387 4.33 2.57 2.45
CA SER A 387 3.92 1.16 2.33
C SER A 387 3.96 0.44 3.67
N LYS A 388 4.81 0.90 4.59
CA LYS A 388 4.90 0.38 5.95
C LYS A 388 3.72 0.77 6.84
N LEU A 389 2.81 1.63 6.37
CA LEU A 389 1.59 1.99 7.10
C LEU A 389 0.52 0.90 7.06
N ASP A 390 0.64 -0.02 6.10
CA ASP A 390 -0.30 -1.12 5.92
C ASP A 390 -0.20 -2.15 7.07
N TYR A 391 -1.14 -3.09 7.06
CA TYR A 391 -1.19 -4.20 8.00
C TYR A 391 0.12 -4.99 7.99
N GLN A 392 0.68 -5.17 9.19
CA GLN A 392 1.90 -5.93 9.37
C GLN A 392 1.54 -7.40 9.57
N ASN A 393 1.57 -8.20 8.50
CA ASN A 393 1.42 -9.66 8.58
C ASN A 393 2.80 -10.28 8.88
N PRO A 394 3.13 -10.61 10.15
CA PRO A 394 4.50 -10.99 10.50
C PRO A 394 4.88 -12.33 9.90
N GLN A 395 3.91 -13.24 9.76
CA GLN A 395 4.10 -14.55 9.16
C GLN A 395 4.46 -14.41 7.68
N MET A 396 3.63 -13.72 6.89
CA MET A 396 3.86 -13.56 5.45
C MET A 396 5.09 -12.68 5.15
N ASN A 397 5.39 -11.69 6.00
CA ASN A 397 6.60 -10.88 5.89
C ASN A 397 7.88 -11.69 6.16
N ALA A 398 7.86 -12.62 7.12
CA ALA A 398 8.98 -13.53 7.37
C ALA A 398 9.20 -14.47 6.17
N GLN A 399 8.12 -15.02 5.61
CA GLN A 399 8.16 -15.83 4.40
C GLN A 399 8.75 -15.05 3.21
N LYS A 400 8.29 -13.81 3.00
CA LYS A 400 8.85 -12.92 1.97
C LYS A 400 10.35 -12.67 2.16
N ALA A 401 10.78 -12.38 3.39
CA ALA A 401 12.18 -12.12 3.70
C ALA A 401 13.07 -13.34 3.42
N TYR A 402 12.59 -14.56 3.73
CA TYR A 402 13.28 -15.80 3.44
C TYR A 402 13.58 -15.96 1.95
N PHE A 403 12.57 -15.77 1.07
CA PHE A 403 12.79 -15.92 -0.37
C PHE A 403 13.60 -14.78 -1.00
N LEU A 404 13.56 -13.57 -0.42
CA LEU A 404 14.35 -12.42 -0.88
C LEU A 404 15.85 -12.58 -0.60
N ASP A 405 16.24 -13.32 0.45
CA ASP A 405 17.64 -13.51 0.82
C ASP A 405 18.44 -14.23 -0.29
N PHE A 406 17.80 -15.18 -0.97
CA PHE A 406 18.41 -15.97 -2.05
C PHE A 406 18.75 -15.20 -3.33
N ASP A 407 18.18 -14.00 -3.51
CA ASP A 407 18.41 -13.15 -4.71
C ASP A 407 18.83 -11.72 -4.35
N SER A 408 19.35 -11.53 -3.13
CA SER A 408 19.69 -10.22 -2.54
C SER A 408 20.71 -9.39 -3.35
N ASN A 409 21.54 -10.04 -4.16
CA ASN A 409 22.55 -9.36 -4.98
C ASN A 409 21.99 -8.78 -6.30
N HIS A 410 20.84 -9.28 -6.77
CA HIS A 410 20.20 -8.79 -7.98
C HIS A 410 19.07 -7.84 -7.67
N LYS A 411 18.93 -6.82 -8.50
CA LYS A 411 17.87 -5.82 -8.42
C LYS A 411 17.09 -5.78 -9.72
N ASP A 412 15.81 -5.48 -9.60
CA ASP A 412 14.89 -5.44 -10.73
C ASP A 412 14.99 -4.12 -11.49
N PHE A 413 14.90 -4.17 -12.80
CA PHE A 413 14.68 -2.99 -13.64
C PHE A 413 13.61 -3.29 -14.68
N ILE A 414 12.95 -2.24 -15.18
CA ILE A 414 11.89 -2.35 -16.18
C ILE A 414 12.37 -1.74 -17.48
N VAL A 415 12.19 -2.47 -18.57
CA VAL A 415 12.40 -1.98 -19.94
C VAL A 415 11.04 -1.67 -20.55
N SER A 416 10.90 -0.50 -21.15
CA SER A 416 9.71 -0.08 -21.88
C SER A 416 9.99 0.06 -23.38
N ALA A 417 8.98 -0.18 -24.21
CA ALA A 417 9.06 0.01 -25.66
C ALA A 417 7.67 0.19 -26.30
N HIS A 418 7.61 0.77 -27.51
CA HIS A 418 6.35 0.92 -28.25
C HIS A 418 5.99 -0.32 -29.06
N SER A 419 6.94 -1.23 -29.29
CA SER A 419 6.73 -2.50 -29.99
C SER A 419 7.52 -3.65 -29.36
N ILE A 420 7.09 -4.88 -29.61
CA ILE A 420 7.81 -6.10 -29.17
C ILE A 420 9.22 -6.15 -29.76
N ASP A 421 9.38 -5.72 -31.02
CA ASP A 421 10.69 -5.72 -31.69
C ASP A 421 11.68 -4.76 -31.03
N GLU A 422 11.20 -3.57 -30.69
CA GLU A 422 11.98 -2.57 -29.95
C GLU A 422 12.30 -3.05 -28.53
N LEU A 423 11.36 -3.74 -27.86
CA LEU A 423 11.57 -4.34 -26.54
C LEU A 423 12.70 -5.38 -26.56
N ILE A 424 12.68 -6.29 -27.55
CA ILE A 424 13.72 -7.31 -27.73
C ILE A 424 15.06 -6.65 -28.09
N THR A 425 15.03 -5.59 -28.92
CA THR A 425 16.23 -4.83 -29.30
C THR A 425 16.89 -4.21 -28.06
N ARG A 426 16.12 -3.53 -27.20
CA ARG A 426 16.62 -2.98 -25.93
C ARG A 426 17.14 -4.08 -25.00
N ALA A 427 16.42 -5.20 -24.87
CA ALA A 427 16.87 -6.33 -24.06
C ALA A 427 18.27 -6.83 -24.49
N ARG A 428 18.55 -6.85 -25.80
CA ARG A 428 19.85 -7.21 -26.36
C ARG A 428 20.92 -6.17 -26.14
N GLU A 429 20.60 -4.89 -26.29
CA GLU A 429 21.53 -3.79 -25.99
C GLU A 429 21.99 -3.87 -24.53
N ILE A 430 21.05 -4.08 -23.61
CA ILE A 430 21.36 -4.25 -22.19
C ILE A 430 22.22 -5.49 -21.96
N LYS A 431 21.89 -6.62 -22.58
CA LYS A 431 22.69 -7.85 -22.45
C LYS A 431 24.11 -7.70 -22.98
N HIS A 432 24.29 -6.93 -24.06
CA HIS A 432 25.59 -6.62 -24.62
C HIS A 432 26.41 -5.69 -23.70
N LEU A 433 25.76 -4.69 -23.11
CA LEU A 433 26.39 -3.77 -22.15
C LEU A 433 26.74 -4.46 -20.83
N ILE A 434 25.89 -5.38 -20.37
CA ILE A 434 26.03 -6.09 -19.10
C ILE A 434 25.81 -7.60 -19.35
N PRO A 435 26.86 -8.35 -19.70
CA PRO A 435 26.76 -9.77 -20.02
C PRO A 435 26.17 -10.64 -18.89
N ASN A 436 26.31 -10.19 -17.64
CA ASN A 436 25.77 -10.85 -16.46
C ASN A 436 24.32 -10.48 -16.12
N ALA A 437 23.69 -9.52 -16.81
CA ALA A 437 22.29 -9.19 -16.58
C ALA A 437 21.40 -10.39 -16.94
N HIS A 438 20.44 -10.72 -16.06
CA HIS A 438 19.47 -11.78 -16.28
C HIS A 438 18.25 -11.21 -17.01
N ILE A 439 18.26 -11.36 -18.34
CA ILE A 439 17.23 -10.86 -19.25
C ILE A 439 16.94 -11.94 -20.31
N PRO A 440 16.24 -13.02 -19.96
CA PRO A 440 15.90 -14.09 -20.92
C PRO A 440 15.30 -13.61 -22.24
N LEU A 441 14.60 -12.46 -22.24
CA LEU A 441 14.04 -11.87 -23.46
C LEU A 441 15.11 -11.58 -24.53
N ALA A 442 16.38 -11.37 -24.15
CA ALA A 442 17.49 -11.13 -25.07
C ALA A 442 17.79 -12.34 -25.99
N LEU A 443 17.40 -13.56 -25.59
CA LEU A 443 17.50 -14.76 -26.43
C LEU A 443 16.64 -14.66 -27.69
N MET A 444 15.53 -13.92 -27.61
CA MET A 444 14.61 -13.80 -28.75
C MET A 444 15.24 -12.99 -29.88
N PRO A 445 15.04 -13.39 -31.15
CA PRO A 445 15.57 -12.66 -32.30
C PRO A 445 14.73 -11.43 -32.65
N THR A 446 15.40 -10.37 -33.09
CA THR A 446 14.72 -9.19 -33.66
C THR A 446 14.20 -9.50 -35.07
N GLN A 447 13.22 -8.73 -35.53
CA GLN A 447 12.65 -8.89 -36.87
C GLN A 447 13.70 -8.68 -37.97
N SER A 448 14.63 -7.76 -37.74
CA SER A 448 15.77 -7.50 -38.64
C SER A 448 16.68 -8.73 -38.75
N GLU A 449 16.98 -9.38 -37.64
CA GLU A 449 17.81 -10.58 -37.60
C GLU A 449 17.13 -11.78 -38.21
N ILE A 450 15.85 -12.01 -37.92
CA ILE A 450 15.06 -13.06 -38.58
C ILE A 450 15.16 -12.89 -40.11
N LYS A 451 14.96 -11.67 -40.61
CA LYS A 451 15.08 -11.35 -42.06
C LYS A 451 16.51 -11.61 -42.59
N LYS A 452 17.55 -11.23 -41.83
CA LYS A 452 18.96 -11.48 -42.18
C LYS A 452 19.26 -12.97 -42.25
N ARG A 453 18.77 -13.75 -41.27
CA ARG A 453 18.95 -15.19 -41.15
C ARG A 453 18.24 -15.93 -42.29
N ILE A 454 17.02 -15.53 -42.63
CA ILE A 454 16.30 -16.06 -43.80
C ILE A 454 17.04 -15.78 -45.11
N ARG A 455 17.54 -14.55 -45.29
CA ARG A 455 18.31 -14.18 -46.48
C ARG A 455 19.56 -15.05 -46.62
N PHE A 456 20.22 -15.33 -45.50
CA PHE A 456 21.38 -16.21 -45.46
C PHE A 456 21.01 -17.66 -45.79
N LEU A 457 19.95 -18.23 -45.21
CA LEU A 457 19.47 -19.59 -45.51
C LEU A 457 19.04 -19.75 -46.99
N LYS A 458 18.64 -18.65 -47.65
CA LYS A 458 18.32 -18.63 -49.09
C LYS A 458 19.51 -18.32 -49.99
N SER A 459 20.68 -18.01 -49.42
CA SER A 459 21.86 -17.57 -50.16
C SER A 459 22.54 -18.70 -50.94
N VAL A 460 23.32 -18.33 -51.95
CA VAL A 460 24.16 -19.27 -52.70
C VAL A 460 25.18 -19.95 -51.78
N SER A 461 25.69 -19.22 -50.78
CA SER A 461 26.65 -19.73 -49.80
C SER A 461 26.08 -20.89 -48.99
N TYR A 462 24.84 -20.78 -48.52
CA TYR A 462 24.19 -21.87 -47.77
C TYR A 462 23.92 -23.09 -48.66
N ARG A 463 23.48 -22.89 -49.91
CA ARG A 463 23.31 -23.98 -50.87
C ARG A 463 24.63 -24.70 -51.16
N ARG A 464 25.73 -23.95 -51.27
CA ARG A 464 27.08 -24.51 -51.45
C ARG A 464 27.48 -25.35 -50.23
N PHE A 465 27.24 -24.85 -49.03
CA PHE A 465 27.46 -25.58 -47.78
C PHE A 465 26.66 -26.89 -47.74
N GLN A 466 25.36 -26.87 -48.04
CA GLN A 466 24.53 -28.09 -48.09
C GLN A 466 25.09 -29.12 -49.09
N LYS A 467 25.63 -28.67 -50.23
CA LYS A 467 26.26 -29.54 -51.22
C LYS A 467 27.55 -30.19 -50.69
N GLN A 468 28.39 -29.44 -49.98
CA GLN A 468 29.61 -29.97 -49.36
C GLN A 468 29.28 -30.91 -48.20
N TYR A 469 28.29 -30.58 -47.38
CA TYR A 469 27.81 -31.44 -46.30
C TYR A 469 27.26 -32.77 -46.84
N LYS A 470 26.48 -32.75 -47.92
CA LYS A 470 26.00 -33.98 -48.58
C LYS A 470 27.14 -34.85 -49.12
N ARG A 471 28.24 -34.23 -49.59
CA ARG A 471 29.46 -34.96 -49.99
C ARG A 471 30.18 -35.57 -48.78
N ALA A 472 30.31 -34.82 -47.68
CA ALA A 472 30.88 -35.34 -46.44
C ALA A 472 30.07 -36.53 -45.90
N LEU A 473 28.72 -36.45 -45.90
CA LEU A 473 27.85 -37.55 -45.50
C LEU A 473 28.05 -38.84 -46.33
N TYR A 474 28.40 -38.72 -47.60
CA TYR A 474 28.68 -39.90 -48.44
C TYR A 474 29.94 -40.64 -47.98
N GLU A 475 30.98 -39.91 -47.56
CA GLU A 475 32.20 -40.51 -47.01
C GLU A 475 31.98 -41.01 -45.58
N ILE A 476 31.27 -40.26 -44.73
CA ILE A 476 30.89 -40.70 -43.38
C ILE A 476 30.06 -41.98 -43.44
N ARG A 477 29.14 -42.12 -44.40
CA ARG A 477 28.34 -43.35 -44.58
C ARG A 477 29.21 -44.59 -44.81
N LYS A 478 30.36 -44.45 -45.48
CA LYS A 478 31.28 -45.56 -45.76
C LYS A 478 32.12 -45.93 -44.55
N GLN A 479 32.55 -44.93 -43.78
CA GLN A 479 33.51 -45.09 -42.69
C GLN A 479 32.85 -45.28 -41.31
N MET A 480 31.72 -44.62 -41.07
CA MET A 480 31.01 -44.52 -39.78
C MET A 480 29.48 -44.57 -40.01
N PRO A 481 28.91 -45.76 -40.30
CA PRO A 481 27.49 -45.90 -40.66
C PRO A 481 26.51 -45.47 -39.56
N ASP A 482 26.86 -45.69 -38.29
CA ASP A 482 26.03 -45.29 -37.15
C ASP A 482 25.93 -43.77 -37.00
N LEU A 483 27.05 -43.06 -37.20
CA LEU A 483 27.08 -41.60 -37.19
C LEU A 483 26.30 -41.01 -38.37
N TYR A 484 26.38 -41.65 -39.55
CA TYR A 484 25.57 -41.24 -40.70
C TYR A 484 24.06 -41.25 -40.39
N MET A 485 23.56 -42.25 -39.67
CA MET A 485 22.14 -42.34 -39.31
C MET A 485 21.66 -41.17 -38.46
N LEU A 486 22.51 -40.64 -37.58
CA LEU A 486 22.21 -39.47 -36.75
C LEU A 486 22.27 -38.15 -37.57
N LEU A 487 23.18 -38.08 -38.54
CA LEU A 487 23.51 -36.86 -39.30
C LEU A 487 22.73 -36.70 -40.61
N ALA A 488 22.10 -37.77 -41.11
CA ALA A 488 21.48 -37.82 -42.45
C ALA A 488 20.39 -36.77 -42.67
N ASN A 489 19.68 -36.39 -41.60
CA ASN A 489 18.58 -35.43 -41.64
C ASN A 489 19.03 -33.99 -41.31
N SER A 490 20.26 -33.78 -40.86
CA SER A 490 20.78 -32.46 -40.52
C SER A 490 20.94 -31.59 -41.77
N TYR A 491 20.53 -30.33 -41.71
CA TYR A 491 20.56 -29.37 -42.83
C TYR A 491 19.84 -29.81 -44.12
N ALA A 492 19.00 -30.84 -44.08
CA ALA A 492 18.37 -31.42 -45.28
C ALA A 492 17.34 -30.49 -45.93
N SER A 493 16.63 -29.68 -45.14
CA SER A 493 15.62 -28.73 -45.60
C SER A 493 15.86 -27.34 -45.01
N ILE A 494 15.42 -26.31 -45.74
CA ILE A 494 15.39 -24.94 -45.20
C ILE A 494 14.30 -24.92 -44.10
N PRO A 495 14.63 -24.50 -42.88
CA PRO A 495 13.64 -24.40 -41.80
C PRO A 495 12.43 -23.55 -42.23
N PRO A 496 11.20 -23.89 -41.77
CA PRO A 496 10.00 -23.11 -42.08
C PRO A 496 10.16 -21.65 -41.62
N TYR A 497 9.48 -20.73 -42.29
CA TYR A 497 9.57 -19.30 -41.97
C TYR A 497 9.09 -19.05 -40.53
N MET A 498 9.96 -18.45 -39.72
CA MET A 498 9.61 -18.01 -38.38
C MET A 498 9.06 -16.57 -38.43
N GLN A 499 7.81 -16.40 -37.99
CA GLN A 499 7.30 -15.07 -37.64
C GLN A 499 7.83 -14.67 -36.27
N GLN A 500 8.04 -13.38 -36.05
CA GLN A 500 8.37 -12.88 -34.72
C GLN A 500 7.24 -13.24 -33.75
N PRO A 501 7.55 -13.77 -32.55
CA PRO A 501 6.52 -14.14 -31.58
C PRO A 501 5.70 -12.92 -31.19
N ASN A 502 4.37 -13.10 -31.15
CA ASN A 502 3.46 -12.07 -30.65
C ASN A 502 3.46 -12.07 -29.11
N LEU A 503 2.73 -11.13 -28.50
CA LEU A 503 2.66 -11.00 -27.04
C LEU A 503 2.16 -12.30 -26.37
N GLN A 504 1.11 -12.93 -26.91
CA GLN A 504 0.54 -14.15 -26.34
C GLN A 504 1.55 -15.31 -26.39
N THR A 505 2.29 -15.43 -27.49
CA THR A 505 3.37 -16.42 -27.62
C THR A 505 4.45 -16.15 -26.57
N LEU A 506 4.94 -14.92 -26.43
CA LEU A 506 5.98 -14.60 -25.45
C LEU A 506 5.52 -14.85 -24.00
N VAL A 507 4.30 -14.46 -23.65
CA VAL A 507 3.74 -14.74 -22.31
C VAL A 507 3.57 -16.25 -22.10
N GLY A 508 3.10 -17.00 -23.10
CA GLY A 508 3.01 -18.47 -23.04
C GLY A 508 4.38 -19.15 -22.92
N LEU A 509 5.44 -18.54 -23.46
CA LEU A 509 6.82 -18.96 -23.27
C LEU A 509 7.39 -18.55 -21.91
N GLY A 510 6.61 -17.94 -21.02
CA GLY A 510 7.03 -17.58 -19.67
C GLY A 510 7.75 -16.23 -19.55
N PHE A 511 7.72 -15.39 -20.59
CA PHE A 511 8.21 -14.01 -20.47
C PHE A 511 7.15 -13.14 -19.80
N ASN A 512 7.52 -12.52 -18.68
CA ASN A 512 6.64 -11.58 -17.98
C ASN A 512 6.63 -10.24 -18.75
N ILE A 513 5.68 -10.06 -19.68
CA ILE A 513 5.53 -8.86 -20.51
C ILE A 513 4.14 -8.28 -20.29
N ILE A 514 4.09 -7.00 -19.96
CA ILE A 514 2.84 -6.27 -19.72
C ILE A 514 2.63 -5.25 -20.82
N LYS A 515 1.40 -5.14 -21.33
CA LYS A 515 1.00 -4.10 -22.28
C LYS A 515 0.09 -3.08 -21.61
N GLU A 516 0.50 -1.81 -21.58
CA GLU A 516 -0.26 -0.74 -20.95
C GLU A 516 -0.11 0.58 -21.72
N ASN A 517 -1.22 1.27 -21.97
CA ASN A 517 -1.27 2.55 -22.70
C ASN A 517 -0.55 2.54 -24.07
N GLY A 518 -0.55 1.40 -24.76
CA GLY A 518 0.11 1.25 -26.06
C GLY A 518 1.60 0.88 -26.00
N ASN A 519 2.20 0.85 -24.81
CA ASN A 519 3.59 0.43 -24.59
C ASN A 519 3.67 -0.99 -24.03
N TYR A 520 4.79 -1.65 -24.29
CA TYR A 520 5.18 -2.96 -23.77
C TYR A 520 6.26 -2.77 -22.71
N TYR A 521 6.14 -3.52 -21.62
CA TYR A 521 7.08 -3.49 -20.51
C TYR A 521 7.61 -4.89 -20.21
N TYR A 522 8.87 -5.01 -19.82
CA TYR A 522 9.51 -6.25 -19.39
C TYR A 522 10.37 -6.01 -18.14
N GLN A 523 10.34 -6.94 -17.18
CA GLN A 523 11.16 -6.89 -15.97
C GLN A 523 12.40 -7.78 -16.14
N GLY A 524 13.58 -7.19 -15.95
CA GLY A 524 14.86 -7.90 -15.93
C GLY A 524 15.57 -7.74 -14.59
N LYS A 525 16.61 -8.54 -14.36
CA LYS A 525 17.42 -8.52 -13.12
C LYS A 525 18.88 -8.24 -13.42
N VAL A 526 19.53 -7.45 -12.56
CA VAL A 526 20.96 -7.14 -12.70
C VAL A 526 21.63 -7.02 -11.33
N GLU A 527 22.91 -7.37 -11.25
CA GLU A 527 23.71 -7.15 -10.04
C GLU A 527 23.71 -5.68 -9.63
N SER A 528 23.64 -5.43 -8.32
CA SER A 528 23.51 -4.09 -7.72
C SER A 528 24.57 -3.08 -8.19
N GLU A 529 25.80 -3.51 -8.49
CA GLU A 529 26.89 -2.64 -8.96
C GLU A 529 26.67 -2.11 -10.38
N ASN A 530 25.96 -2.87 -11.20
CA ASN A 530 25.76 -2.57 -12.62
C ASN A 530 24.50 -1.74 -12.87
N LEU A 531 23.70 -1.47 -11.82
CA LEU A 531 22.45 -0.72 -11.89
C LEU A 531 22.62 0.68 -12.50
N VAL A 532 23.68 1.39 -12.10
CA VAL A 532 23.96 2.77 -12.52
C VAL A 532 24.20 2.86 -14.03
N ARG A 533 24.71 1.80 -14.65
CA ARG A 533 24.96 1.77 -16.10
C ARG A 533 23.67 1.76 -16.92
N LEU A 534 22.56 1.28 -16.33
CA LEU A 534 21.26 1.22 -16.97
C LEU A 534 20.51 2.54 -16.95
N GLU A 535 20.82 3.45 -16.02
CA GLU A 535 20.10 4.72 -15.85
C GLU A 535 20.20 5.63 -17.08
N TYR A 536 21.22 5.44 -17.92
CA TYR A 536 21.46 6.23 -19.12
C TYR A 536 20.78 5.67 -20.38
N ILE A 537 20.15 4.50 -20.31
CA ILE A 537 19.50 3.87 -21.46
C ILE A 537 18.05 4.37 -21.54
N ASP A 538 17.69 4.99 -22.66
CA ASP A 538 16.33 5.49 -22.86
C ASP A 538 15.30 4.35 -22.86
N GLY A 539 14.22 4.56 -22.14
CA GLY A 539 13.16 3.57 -21.91
C GLY A 539 13.48 2.51 -20.85
N VAL A 540 14.59 2.61 -20.11
CA VAL A 540 14.91 1.73 -18.97
C VAL A 540 14.68 2.46 -17.65
N TYR A 541 13.86 1.85 -16.79
CA TYR A 541 13.55 2.34 -15.45
C TYR A 541 14.23 1.46 -14.42
N VAL A 542 15.15 2.07 -13.67
CA VAL A 542 16.04 1.38 -12.73
C VAL A 542 15.58 1.55 -11.27
N ALA A 543 14.60 2.43 -11.06
CA ALA A 543 14.14 2.81 -9.73
C ALA A 543 13.47 1.63 -9.02
N GLN A 544 14.02 1.24 -7.86
CA GLN A 544 13.46 0.18 -7.06
C GLN A 544 12.12 0.63 -6.44
N LEU A 545 11.25 -0.33 -6.14
CA LEU A 545 9.96 -0.05 -5.53
C LEU A 545 10.06 0.81 -4.25
N PRO A 546 11.00 0.56 -3.30
CA PRO A 546 11.17 1.43 -2.14
C PRO A 546 11.61 2.86 -2.50
N ASP A 547 12.49 3.03 -3.50
CA ASP A 547 12.98 4.34 -3.93
C ASP A 547 11.86 5.14 -4.62
N LEU A 548 11.04 4.48 -5.43
CA LEU A 548 9.86 5.09 -6.06
C LEU A 548 8.86 5.56 -5.00
N ILE A 549 8.57 4.71 -4.01
CA ILE A 549 7.69 5.08 -2.90
C ILE A 549 8.29 6.25 -2.12
N ALA A 550 9.59 6.21 -1.79
CA ALA A 550 10.26 7.30 -1.09
C ALA A 550 10.20 8.62 -1.87
N ARG A 551 10.38 8.60 -3.20
CA ARG A 551 10.24 9.80 -4.06
C ARG A 551 8.83 10.36 -4.03
N ILE A 552 7.81 9.52 -4.23
CA ILE A 552 6.40 9.93 -4.14
C ILE A 552 6.12 10.56 -2.78
N THR A 553 6.54 9.90 -1.70
CA THR A 553 6.26 10.40 -0.36
C THR A 553 7.04 11.67 -0.04
N SER A 554 8.29 11.79 -0.48
CA SER A 554 9.08 13.02 -0.28
C SER A 554 8.39 14.24 -0.92
N GLY A 555 7.75 14.05 -2.09
CA GLY A 555 6.93 15.07 -2.74
C GLY A 555 5.66 15.44 -1.96
N ILE A 556 5.18 14.58 -1.06
CA ILE A 556 4.00 14.83 -0.22
C ILE A 556 4.39 15.52 1.10
N TYR A 557 5.47 15.08 1.76
CA TYR A 557 5.81 15.53 3.12
C TYR A 557 6.11 17.02 3.22
N ALA A 558 6.94 17.58 2.34
CA ALA A 558 7.35 18.99 2.46
C ALA A 558 6.16 19.97 2.32
N PRO A 559 5.29 19.85 1.30
CA PRO A 559 4.06 20.64 1.24
C PRO A 559 3.13 20.37 2.43
N MET A 560 2.99 19.11 2.86
CA MET A 560 2.12 18.75 3.97
C MET A 560 2.54 19.43 5.27
N VAL A 561 3.83 19.38 5.65
CA VAL A 561 4.34 20.05 6.85
C VAL A 561 4.09 21.57 6.77
N SER A 562 4.26 22.16 5.60
CA SER A 562 4.01 23.59 5.38
C SER A 562 2.53 23.96 5.59
N ILE A 563 1.61 23.16 5.04
CA ILE A 563 0.16 23.37 5.17
C ILE A 563 -0.31 23.10 6.60
N LEU A 564 0.22 22.07 7.25
CA LEU A 564 -0.03 21.79 8.67
C LEU A 564 0.46 22.93 9.56
N GLY A 565 1.63 23.50 9.25
CA GLY A 565 2.15 24.70 9.92
C GLY A 565 1.25 25.92 9.74
N LEU A 566 0.68 26.10 8.55
CA LEU A 566 -0.31 27.16 8.29
C LEU A 566 -1.61 26.92 9.08
N ALA A 567 -2.10 25.68 9.14
CA ALA A 567 -3.27 25.33 9.94
C ALA A 567 -3.02 25.59 11.43
N PHE A 568 -1.85 25.22 11.93
CA PHE A 568 -1.40 25.50 13.29
C PHE A 568 -1.41 27.00 13.59
N LEU A 569 -0.83 27.81 12.70
CA LEU A 569 -0.78 29.25 12.85
C LEU A 569 -2.19 29.88 12.82
N ALA A 570 -3.06 29.45 11.91
CA ALA A 570 -4.45 29.91 11.85
C ALA A 570 -5.20 29.63 13.16
N MET A 571 -5.05 28.42 13.72
CA MET A 571 -5.65 28.06 15.00
C MET A 571 -5.10 28.90 16.17
N LEU A 572 -3.79 29.18 16.20
CA LEU A 572 -3.20 30.06 17.21
C LEU A 572 -3.72 31.50 17.12
N VAL A 573 -3.94 32.01 15.91
CA VAL A 573 -4.54 33.34 15.72
C VAL A 573 -5.96 33.37 16.28
N ILE A 574 -6.77 32.35 16.02
CA ILE A 574 -8.13 32.27 16.57
C ILE A 574 -8.08 32.11 18.10
N LEU A 575 -7.17 31.30 18.62
CA LEU A 575 -6.95 31.14 20.07
C LEU A 575 -6.60 32.47 20.75
N LEU A 576 -5.73 33.27 20.12
CA LEU A 576 -5.36 34.61 20.57
C LEU A 576 -6.57 35.56 20.58
N ILE A 577 -7.38 35.53 19.52
CA ILE A 577 -8.61 36.35 19.43
C ILE A 577 -9.62 35.94 20.51
N ALA A 578 -9.78 34.63 20.73
CA ALA A 578 -10.74 34.07 21.68
C ALA A 578 -10.34 34.34 23.14
N THR A 579 -9.05 34.27 23.48
CA THR A 579 -8.59 34.29 24.89
C THR A 579 -7.91 35.60 25.31
N ARG A 580 -7.56 36.46 24.34
CA ARG A 580 -6.98 37.81 24.54
C ARG A 580 -5.82 37.79 25.56
N ASN A 581 -6.03 38.38 26.73
CA ASN A 581 -5.00 38.56 27.77
C ASN A 581 -4.58 37.25 28.44
N ARG A 582 -5.36 36.16 28.31
CA ARG A 582 -5.07 34.85 28.89
C ARG A 582 -4.55 33.84 27.85
N PHE A 583 -3.95 34.35 26.78
CA PHE A 583 -3.42 33.52 25.69
C PHE A 583 -2.40 32.48 26.18
N PHE A 584 -1.50 32.83 27.10
CA PHE A 584 -0.47 31.89 27.58
C PHE A 584 -1.05 30.70 28.37
N ASP A 585 -2.13 30.91 29.10
CA ASP A 585 -2.83 29.84 29.82
C ASP A 585 -3.57 28.91 28.87
N ALA A 586 -4.15 29.45 27.79
CA ALA A 586 -4.76 28.62 26.75
C ALA A 586 -3.69 27.91 25.90
N LEU A 587 -2.57 28.57 25.63
CA LEU A 587 -1.46 28.03 24.85
C LEU A 587 -0.84 26.82 25.54
N SER A 588 -0.82 26.77 26.88
CA SER A 588 -0.29 25.61 27.60
C SER A 588 -1.04 24.32 27.27
N PHE A 589 -2.36 24.40 27.02
CA PHE A 589 -3.15 23.25 26.58
C PHE A 589 -2.70 22.71 25.22
N VAL A 590 -2.09 23.55 24.37
CA VAL A 590 -1.61 23.14 23.05
C VAL A 590 -0.17 22.64 23.13
N ILE A 591 0.75 23.46 23.66
CA ILE A 591 2.19 23.19 23.55
C ILE A 591 2.64 22.04 24.45
N PHE A 592 2.02 21.85 25.63
CA PHE A 592 2.47 20.83 26.57
C PHE A 592 2.12 19.42 26.12
N PRO A 593 0.86 19.08 25.75
CA PRO A 593 0.56 17.77 25.18
C PRO A 593 1.34 17.49 23.90
N PHE A 594 1.50 18.50 23.03
CA PHE A 594 2.28 18.38 21.81
C PHE A 594 3.75 18.01 22.11
N ALA A 595 4.40 18.73 23.04
CA ALA A 595 5.78 18.46 23.43
C ALA A 595 5.96 17.09 24.09
N CYS A 596 5.03 16.68 24.95
CA CYS A 596 5.06 15.36 25.58
C CYS A 596 4.94 14.24 24.54
N VAL A 597 4.08 14.39 23.54
CA VAL A 597 3.98 13.42 22.44
C VAL A 597 5.26 13.39 21.62
N MET A 598 5.81 14.55 21.26
CA MET A 598 7.07 14.62 20.50
C MET A 598 8.22 13.93 21.24
N PHE A 599 8.31 14.14 22.56
CA PHE A 599 9.25 13.45 23.42
C PHE A 599 9.00 11.93 23.44
N TYR A 600 7.75 11.50 23.65
CA TYR A 600 7.38 10.08 23.63
C TYR A 600 7.76 9.39 22.31
N LEU A 601 7.48 10.04 21.18
CA LEU A 601 7.81 9.52 19.86
C LEU A 601 9.32 9.44 19.64
N SER A 602 10.09 10.42 20.14
CA SER A 602 11.56 10.39 20.05
C SER A 602 12.21 9.22 20.80
N LEU A 603 11.52 8.65 21.79
CA LEU A 603 12.03 7.51 22.56
C LEU A 603 11.58 6.16 22.01
N ASN A 604 10.39 6.08 21.43
CA ASN A 604 9.71 4.81 21.18
C ASN A 604 9.46 4.49 19.70
N GLY A 605 9.74 5.41 18.77
CA GLY A 605 9.37 5.16 17.39
C GLY A 605 9.92 6.12 16.36
N VAL A 606 9.52 5.84 15.13
CA VAL A 606 9.84 6.63 13.94
C VAL A 606 8.55 7.34 13.50
N ILE A 607 8.62 8.66 13.32
CA ILE A 607 7.47 9.46 12.88
C ILE A 607 7.14 9.11 11.43
N ASN A 608 5.87 8.80 11.20
CA ASN A 608 5.30 8.63 9.86
C ASN A 608 4.19 9.67 9.62
N ILE A 609 3.61 9.66 8.42
CA ILE A 609 2.57 10.61 8.00
C ILE A 609 1.35 10.62 8.94
N MET A 610 1.00 9.47 9.53
CA MET A 610 -0.15 9.33 10.42
C MET A 610 0.10 9.97 11.78
N HIS A 611 1.34 9.97 12.27
CA HIS A 611 1.71 10.72 13.48
C HIS A 611 1.56 12.22 13.26
N LEU A 612 2.01 12.75 12.12
CA LEU A 612 1.89 14.17 11.80
C LEU A 612 0.42 14.62 11.72
N PHE A 613 -0.43 13.79 11.10
CA PHE A 613 -1.86 14.06 11.05
C PHE A 613 -2.51 13.95 12.45
N ALA A 614 -2.17 12.93 13.24
CA ALA A 614 -2.69 12.81 14.60
C ALA A 614 -2.24 13.96 15.51
N LEU A 615 -1.02 14.49 15.33
CA LEU A 615 -0.52 15.66 16.05
C LEU A 615 -1.34 16.91 15.73
N LEU A 616 -1.75 17.08 14.47
CA LEU A 616 -2.68 18.15 14.11
C LEU A 616 -4.02 17.97 14.83
N ILE A 617 -4.60 16.77 14.81
CA ILE A 617 -5.88 16.52 15.49
C ILE A 617 -5.76 16.76 17.00
N LEU A 618 -4.63 16.36 17.60
CA LEU A 618 -4.31 16.68 18.99
C LEU A 618 -4.30 18.19 19.22
N VAL A 619 -3.68 18.98 18.36
CA VAL A 619 -3.69 20.45 18.45
C VAL A 619 -5.12 20.98 18.34
N VAL A 620 -5.88 20.55 17.34
CA VAL A 620 -7.27 20.98 17.09
C VAL A 620 -8.10 20.83 18.36
N VAL A 621 -8.10 19.64 18.95
CA VAL A 621 -8.87 19.35 20.15
C VAL A 621 -8.31 20.09 21.37
N SER A 622 -6.99 20.24 21.47
CA SER A 622 -6.34 20.95 22.57
C SER A 622 -6.61 22.45 22.58
N VAL A 623 -6.71 23.06 21.38
CA VAL A 623 -7.09 24.47 21.21
C VAL A 623 -8.50 24.69 21.77
N ASP A 624 -9.43 23.80 21.44
CA ASP A 624 -10.81 23.87 21.93
C ASP A 624 -10.85 23.78 23.47
N TYR A 625 -10.11 22.86 24.07
CA TYR A 625 -10.01 22.76 25.53
C TYR A 625 -9.39 23.99 26.18
N GLY A 626 -8.38 24.61 25.56
CA GLY A 626 -7.83 25.88 26.00
C GLY A 626 -8.87 27.02 25.95
N VAL A 627 -9.66 27.10 24.88
CA VAL A 627 -10.75 28.09 24.74
C VAL A 627 -11.80 27.88 25.83
N TYR A 628 -12.30 26.65 26.01
CA TYR A 628 -13.33 26.35 27.01
C TYR A 628 -12.83 26.62 28.43
N HIS A 629 -11.59 26.22 28.73
CA HIS A 629 -11.00 26.41 30.05
C HIS A 629 -10.96 27.90 30.45
N ILE A 630 -10.63 28.78 29.50
CA ILE A 630 -10.51 30.21 29.75
C ILE A 630 -11.86 30.94 29.70
N GLN A 631 -12.72 30.65 28.73
CA GLN A 631 -13.95 31.43 28.53
C GLN A 631 -15.10 31.00 29.45
N GLU A 632 -15.20 29.72 29.80
CA GLU A 632 -16.29 29.21 30.64
C GLU A 632 -15.97 29.29 32.14
N GLY A 633 -14.71 29.56 32.49
CA GLY A 633 -14.25 29.75 33.87
C GLY A 633 -14.17 28.47 34.70
N ASP A 634 -13.74 28.60 35.97
CA ASP A 634 -13.54 27.46 36.87
C ASP A 634 -14.81 27.08 37.63
N SER A 635 -15.80 26.54 36.93
CA SER A 635 -17.00 26.00 37.55
C SER A 635 -17.03 24.47 37.53
N LEU A 636 -17.90 23.88 38.35
CA LEU A 636 -18.09 22.43 38.35
C LEU A 636 -18.64 21.98 36.98
N GLU A 637 -19.50 22.77 36.38
CA GLU A 637 -20.07 22.58 35.04
C GLU A 637 -18.97 22.47 33.98
N THR A 638 -18.07 23.44 33.91
CA THR A 638 -16.95 23.47 32.96
C THR A 638 -16.02 22.27 33.13
N ARG A 639 -15.71 21.89 34.39
CA ARG A 639 -14.88 20.71 34.68
C ARG A 639 -15.49 19.41 34.18
N HIS A 640 -16.81 19.25 34.31
CA HIS A 640 -17.50 18.09 33.76
C HIS A 640 -17.43 18.09 32.24
N ALA A 641 -17.77 19.23 31.62
CA ALA A 641 -17.78 19.34 30.16
C ALA A 641 -16.41 19.01 29.56
N ILE A 642 -15.32 19.62 30.05
CA ILE A 642 -13.98 19.40 29.51
C ILE A 642 -13.48 17.98 29.81
N LEU A 643 -13.57 17.49 31.07
CA LEU A 643 -13.06 16.16 31.38
C LEU A 643 -13.81 15.06 30.61
N PHE A 644 -15.13 15.21 30.49
CA PHE A 644 -15.93 14.27 29.72
C PHE A 644 -15.57 14.34 28.23
N SER A 645 -15.36 15.53 27.67
CA SER A 645 -14.88 15.71 26.30
C SER A 645 -13.52 15.03 26.05
N VAL A 646 -12.60 15.13 27.01
CA VAL A 646 -11.30 14.45 26.92
C VAL A 646 -11.46 12.92 27.00
N LEU A 647 -12.33 12.41 27.88
CA LEU A 647 -12.60 10.97 28.01
C LEU A 647 -13.31 10.39 26.78
N THR A 648 -14.22 11.13 26.14
CA THR A 648 -14.85 10.72 24.88
C THR A 648 -13.81 10.68 23.78
N THR A 649 -12.95 11.70 23.65
CA THR A 649 -11.88 11.72 22.65
C THR A 649 -10.88 10.58 22.85
N LEU A 650 -10.48 10.32 24.10
CA LEU A 650 -9.62 9.19 24.47
C LEU A 650 -10.26 7.85 24.10
N SER A 651 -11.57 7.69 24.35
CA SER A 651 -12.30 6.47 23.98
C SER A 651 -12.47 6.33 22.46
N SER A 652 -12.56 7.45 21.73
CA SER A 652 -12.72 7.50 20.27
C SER A 652 -11.50 6.99 19.53
N PHE A 653 -10.33 7.53 19.89
CA PHE A 653 -9.11 7.36 19.12
C PHE A 653 -8.03 6.61 19.89
N GLY A 654 -8.04 6.66 21.22
CA GLY A 654 -7.03 5.98 22.05
C GLY A 654 -7.09 4.45 21.92
N VAL A 655 -8.26 3.89 21.60
CA VAL A 655 -8.42 2.45 21.32
C VAL A 655 -7.58 2.01 20.11
N PHE A 656 -7.31 2.91 19.15
CA PHE A 656 -6.48 2.57 18.00
C PHE A 656 -5.01 2.30 18.36
N MET A 657 -4.54 2.66 19.55
CA MET A 657 -3.21 2.28 20.04
C MET A 657 -3.05 0.76 20.21
N PHE A 658 -4.13 -0.02 20.17
CA PHE A 658 -4.10 -1.48 20.23
C PHE A 658 -4.24 -2.14 18.84
N SER A 659 -4.08 -1.37 17.77
CA SER A 659 -4.20 -1.86 16.40
C SER A 659 -2.89 -2.47 15.89
N ASP A 660 -2.98 -3.56 15.13
CA ASP A 660 -1.90 -4.17 14.34
C ASP A 660 -1.67 -3.42 13.02
N THR A 661 -2.69 -2.71 12.52
CA THR A 661 -2.55 -1.80 11.38
C THR A 661 -1.72 -0.58 11.78
N ARG A 662 -0.51 -0.43 11.23
CA ARG A 662 0.45 0.60 11.68
C ARG A 662 -0.08 2.02 11.54
N ALA A 663 -0.92 2.30 10.54
CA ALA A 663 -1.58 3.59 10.39
C ALA A 663 -2.49 3.95 11.58
N LEU A 664 -3.33 3.00 12.02
CA LEU A 664 -4.24 3.17 13.15
C LEU A 664 -3.47 3.25 14.47
N TYR A 665 -2.49 2.36 14.66
CA TYR A 665 -1.60 2.34 15.82
C TYR A 665 -0.91 3.70 16.03
N SER A 666 -0.23 4.19 14.99
CA SER A 666 0.49 5.47 15.01
C SER A 666 -0.41 6.65 15.36
N PHE A 667 -1.64 6.64 14.82
CA PHE A 667 -2.64 7.66 15.11
C PHE A 667 -3.10 7.58 16.57
N GLY A 668 -3.41 6.37 17.05
CA GLY A 668 -3.89 6.12 18.40
C GLY A 668 -2.87 6.48 19.48
N GLN A 669 -1.58 6.19 19.26
CA GLN A 669 -0.50 6.54 20.19
C GLN A 669 -0.45 8.04 20.51
N VAL A 670 -0.51 8.88 19.47
CA VAL A 670 -0.46 10.34 19.62
C VAL A 670 -1.65 10.86 20.42
N ILE A 671 -2.86 10.43 20.07
CA ILE A 671 -4.07 10.90 20.77
C ILE A 671 -4.11 10.35 22.20
N PHE A 672 -3.74 9.10 22.43
CA PHE A 672 -3.73 8.49 23.77
C PHE A 672 -2.80 9.24 24.71
N VAL A 673 -1.52 9.40 24.33
CA VAL A 673 -0.52 10.11 25.14
C VAL A 673 -0.90 11.59 25.30
N GLY A 674 -1.33 12.24 24.22
CA GLY A 674 -1.72 13.65 24.23
C GLY A 674 -2.91 13.91 25.16
N MET A 675 -3.98 13.11 25.09
CA MET A 675 -5.16 13.26 25.94
C MET A 675 -4.85 12.97 27.41
N LEU A 676 -3.97 12.01 27.73
CA LEU A 676 -3.49 11.82 29.11
C LEU A 676 -2.76 13.06 29.65
N CYS A 677 -1.97 13.73 28.81
CA CYS A 677 -1.31 14.99 29.17
C CYS A 677 -2.32 16.12 29.40
N VAL A 678 -3.38 16.20 28.58
CA VAL A 678 -4.49 17.15 28.77
C VAL A 678 -5.21 16.88 30.10
N ILE A 679 -5.50 15.62 30.45
CA ILE A 679 -6.08 15.27 31.76
C ILE A 679 -5.16 15.74 32.90
N GLY A 680 -3.85 15.50 32.76
CA GLY A 680 -2.84 15.97 33.72
C GLY A 680 -2.89 17.49 33.90
N LEU A 681 -2.94 18.26 32.80
CA LEU A 681 -3.10 19.71 32.83
C LEU A 681 -4.37 20.15 33.55
N ILE A 682 -5.53 19.57 33.19
CA ILE A 682 -6.83 19.92 33.79
C ILE A 682 -6.81 19.72 35.31
N LEU A 683 -6.11 18.70 35.79
CA LEU A 683 -6.05 18.34 37.21
C LEU A 683 -5.01 19.12 38.01
N LEU A 684 -3.89 19.53 37.39
CA LEU A 684 -2.71 20.07 38.08
C LEU A 684 -2.48 21.57 37.86
N GLN A 685 -2.95 22.12 36.74
CA GLN A 685 -2.72 23.52 36.39
C GLN A 685 -3.41 24.44 37.39
N GLN A 686 -2.62 25.34 37.97
CA GLN A 686 -3.09 26.39 38.84
C GLN A 686 -3.91 27.37 38.00
N LYS A 687 -5.15 27.57 38.42
CA LYS A 687 -6.08 28.47 37.76
C LYS A 687 -5.93 29.85 38.38
N VAL A 688 -5.77 30.88 37.55
CA VAL A 688 -5.58 32.29 37.95
C VAL A 688 -6.85 33.11 37.75
#